data_AF-A0AAV2REF8-F1
#
_entry.id   AF-A0AAV2REF8-F1
#
_cell.length_a   1.000
_cell.length_b   1.000
_cell.length_c   1.000
_cell.angle_alpha   90.00
_cell.angle_beta   90.00
_cell.angle_gamma   90.00
#
_symmetry.space_group_name_H-M   'P 1'
#
loop_
_entity.id
_entity.type
_entity.pdbx_description
1 polymer ?
#
loop_
_entity_poly.entity_id
_entity_poly.type
_entity_poly.pdbx_seq_one_letter_code
_entity_poly.pdbx_strand_id
1 'polypeptide(L)'
;MDASKINGNIDDDAPVHSVRIRVGRSIDGFGLSPGITQEQRLAVESLMKNAFTKLTGDLEGTYHPLTGMKENVRQQLVDDHFLFMSGDPNLKAAGMERDWPEGRGIFHNADKSFLVWVNEEDQLRIISMDVLGGDVTGVFERLARGVKAVGDSVKVESGKEFSLDPRYGYIHSCPTNLGTGMRASVHIDLPGWTQEGQDALMKRCEELKLQPRGTKGESGGATGITYDISNKHRLGYSEVELVQTMIDGVNLLFKEDIGHQKLYKIYPYMPEIKSKDSLVAKFVTPSIWKKMGDKKTATTGWTLAKACACSFKFADQGVGIYAGDADCYTDFATVFDPIIQEYHGIEAKAMHTSDLTLSKIKGNIIKGIPVQSVRIRVGRNIEGYGLSPGITRDHRLEVENSISNGLTKLTGFLAGTYHTLRSINEETKAQLKKDGFVFMSGTPSAKISGMDRDMPEGRGIFHNEDKTFRVWVNEEDHLRIVFVENSSDIRGAFEHLVTAITSVEASIGGDSAEKKFMCDPKYGYIHTCPSNLGTGMRITVRVDSPGWAAHGFDLLTERCNDFSVDCKRVLTETGSTDGTLFDISNKHRLGWSEVELINMMIAAINKIGIEDTVLQLKYRIADIEPFPEIKSVNSLVAKYVPKKVWDRLAAHKTKTSGFTLSQAINCAVQFDNQNCGIYAGDWDSYKDFADVFDPIIQEYHGIDASTTHTSNMDISKIKGNINDGIPVHSVRIRVGRSIDGYGLSPGITQEQRLAVETMMKNAFTKLQGDLAGTYYPLADMDEAVHKQLVDDHFLFMSGDPNLEAAGMERDWPEGRGIFHNEAKTFLVWVNEEDQLRIISMEKGGNVKGVFERLASGVRAVGDSVYAECGQEFALDAKYGYIHSCPTNLGTGMRASVHVDLPGWGKEGMEALQKRCEELKVQPRGTRGESGGQTGNTFDISNKHRLGYSEVELVQCMIDGVNTLHAEDLELQKKHGAGA
;
A
#
# COMPACT_ATOMS: atom_id res chain seq x y z
N MET A 1 40.11 17.52 -8.23
CA MET A 1 38.84 17.96 -7.62
C MET A 1 38.87 17.64 -6.12
N ASP A 2 39.43 18.54 -5.30
CA ASP A 2 39.54 18.36 -3.84
C ASP A 2 38.76 19.49 -3.16
N ALA A 3 37.60 19.17 -2.59
CA ALA A 3 36.68 20.15 -2.00
C ALA A 3 37.27 20.82 -0.75
N SER A 4 38.21 20.18 -0.05
CA SER A 4 38.86 20.74 1.15
C SER A 4 39.71 21.99 0.86
N LYS A 5 40.01 22.23 -0.42
CA LYS A 5 40.75 23.40 -0.90
C LYS A 5 39.85 24.59 -1.25
N ILE A 6 38.53 24.42 -1.18
CA ILE A 6 37.56 25.52 -1.31
C ILE A 6 37.47 26.21 0.05
N ASN A 7 37.61 27.54 0.05
CA ASN A 7 37.49 28.36 1.23
C ASN A 7 36.12 29.05 1.25
N GLY A 8 35.24 28.58 2.13
CA GLY A 8 33.90 29.15 2.33
C GLY A 8 32.84 28.63 1.35
N ASN A 9 31.72 29.35 1.28
CA ASN A 9 30.57 29.07 0.42
C ASN A 9 29.90 30.39 0.01
N ILE A 10 28.78 30.32 -0.71
CA ILE A 10 27.94 31.52 -0.92
C ILE A 10 27.43 32.03 0.42
N ASP A 11 27.35 33.35 0.59
CA ASP A 11 26.80 34.00 1.77
C ASP A 11 25.39 33.47 2.06
N ASP A 12 25.16 33.03 3.30
CA ASP A 12 23.89 32.42 3.72
C ASP A 12 22.68 33.38 3.59
N ASP A 13 22.92 34.70 3.54
CA ASP A 13 21.86 35.70 3.34
C ASP A 13 21.59 35.97 1.84
N ALA A 14 22.39 35.42 0.93
CA ALA A 14 22.20 35.57 -0.51
C ALA A 14 20.95 34.81 -0.98
N PRO A 15 20.08 35.41 -1.82
CA PRO A 15 18.84 34.79 -2.29
C PRO A 15 19.11 33.78 -3.42
N VAL A 16 19.77 32.68 -3.06
CA VAL A 16 20.11 31.59 -3.98
C VAL A 16 18.90 30.68 -4.21
N HIS A 17 18.72 30.26 -5.46
CA HIS A 17 17.70 29.32 -5.88
C HIS A 17 18.19 27.91 -6.07
N SER A 18 19.38 27.75 -6.63
CA SER A 18 19.99 26.44 -6.83
C SER A 18 21.46 26.59 -7.19
N VAL A 19 22.23 25.55 -6.91
CA VAL A 19 23.60 25.38 -7.41
C VAL A 19 23.64 24.21 -8.38
N ARG A 20 24.37 24.37 -9.48
CA ARG A 20 24.64 23.28 -10.43
C ARG A 20 26.12 23.30 -10.82
N ILE A 21 26.80 22.17 -10.63
CA ILE A 21 28.17 21.99 -11.11
C ILE A 21 28.19 20.79 -12.05
N ARG A 22 28.71 21.00 -13.25
CA ARG A 22 28.77 19.97 -14.29
C ARG A 22 30.14 19.90 -14.94
N VAL A 23 30.52 18.70 -15.38
CA VAL A 23 31.70 18.47 -16.21
C VAL A 23 31.34 17.59 -17.42
N GLY A 24 31.97 17.85 -18.56
CA GLY A 24 31.96 16.89 -19.68
C GLY A 24 33.09 15.86 -19.52
N ARG A 25 32.90 14.62 -19.99
CA ARG A 25 33.95 13.62 -20.13
C ARG A 25 33.77 12.84 -21.43
N SER A 26 34.87 12.62 -22.13
CA SER A 26 34.96 11.70 -23.28
C SER A 26 35.78 10.48 -22.86
N ILE A 27 35.42 9.30 -23.35
CA ILE A 27 36.07 8.03 -23.07
C ILE A 27 37.06 7.73 -24.19
N ASP A 28 38.27 7.32 -23.82
CA ASP A 28 39.33 7.02 -24.76
C ASP A 28 38.99 5.88 -25.73
N GLY A 29 39.49 5.96 -26.96
CA GLY A 29 39.22 4.99 -28.02
C GLY A 29 37.78 4.98 -28.56
N PHE A 30 36.96 5.99 -28.27
CA PHE A 30 35.70 6.25 -28.97
C PHE A 30 35.79 7.60 -29.73
N GLY A 31 35.09 7.73 -30.85
CA GLY A 31 35.00 9.02 -31.55
C GLY A 31 34.31 10.08 -30.70
N LEU A 32 34.75 11.34 -30.80
CA LEU A 32 33.99 12.49 -30.25
C LEU A 32 32.65 12.63 -30.97
N SER A 33 31.65 13.25 -30.35
CA SER A 33 30.25 13.21 -30.80
C SER A 33 30.01 13.58 -32.28
N PRO A 34 30.70 14.57 -32.90
CA PRO A 34 30.56 14.84 -34.34
C PRO A 34 31.04 13.69 -35.25
N GLY A 35 32.02 12.92 -34.79
CA GLY A 35 32.68 11.84 -35.53
C GLY A 35 32.39 10.42 -35.01
N ILE A 36 31.61 10.27 -33.94
CA ILE A 36 31.23 8.97 -33.40
C ILE A 36 30.32 8.24 -34.39
N THR A 37 30.55 6.94 -34.57
CA THR A 37 29.66 6.08 -35.36
C THR A 37 28.44 5.65 -34.53
N GLN A 38 27.36 5.22 -35.20
CA GLN A 38 26.16 4.69 -34.52
C GLN A 38 26.52 3.50 -33.60
N GLU A 39 27.36 2.57 -34.09
CA GLU A 39 27.86 1.43 -33.33
C GLU A 39 28.65 1.86 -32.09
N GLN A 40 29.56 2.83 -32.22
CA GLN A 40 30.30 3.37 -31.09
C GLN A 40 29.38 4.06 -30.09
N ARG A 41 28.34 4.77 -30.54
CA ARG A 41 27.38 5.43 -29.65
C ARG A 41 26.58 4.42 -28.82
N LEU A 42 26.08 3.37 -29.47
CA LEU A 42 25.42 2.25 -28.78
C LEU A 42 26.36 1.53 -27.81
N ALA A 43 27.64 1.36 -28.20
CA ALA A 43 28.65 0.78 -27.32
C ALA A 43 28.92 1.65 -26.08
N VAL A 44 28.97 2.98 -26.21
CA VAL A 44 29.07 3.90 -25.06
C VAL A 44 27.83 3.77 -24.17
N GLU A 45 26.62 3.73 -24.73
CA GLU A 45 25.41 3.52 -23.92
C GLU A 45 25.46 2.20 -23.14
N SER A 46 25.78 1.08 -23.80
CA SER A 46 25.87 -0.22 -23.15
C SER A 46 26.95 -0.27 -22.08
N LEU A 47 28.12 0.33 -22.34
CA LEU A 47 29.19 0.47 -21.35
C LEU A 47 28.69 1.23 -20.12
N MET A 48 28.00 2.36 -20.34
CA MET A 48 27.52 3.19 -19.25
C MET A 48 26.42 2.51 -18.44
N LYS A 49 25.50 1.77 -19.07
CA LYS A 49 24.50 0.96 -18.37
C LYS A 49 25.15 0.03 -17.35
N ASN A 50 26.23 -0.65 -17.73
CA ASN A 50 26.96 -1.54 -16.83
C ASN A 50 27.74 -0.75 -15.77
N ALA A 51 28.44 0.31 -16.16
CA ALA A 51 29.22 1.14 -15.25
C ALA A 51 28.36 1.77 -14.14
N PHE A 52 27.12 2.16 -14.44
CA PHE A 52 26.19 2.73 -13.46
C PHE A 52 25.74 1.72 -12.40
N THR A 53 25.70 0.42 -12.70
CA THR A 53 25.35 -0.62 -11.70
C THR A 53 26.38 -0.75 -10.57
N LYS A 54 27.56 -0.15 -10.72
CA LYS A 54 28.63 -0.16 -9.72
C LYS A 54 28.61 1.06 -8.80
N LEU A 55 27.75 2.04 -9.07
CA LEU A 55 27.58 3.21 -8.21
C LEU A 55 26.80 2.81 -6.95
N THR A 56 27.26 3.26 -5.79
CA THR A 56 26.70 2.90 -4.48
C THR A 56 26.42 4.14 -3.64
N GLY A 57 25.60 4.01 -2.60
CA GLY A 57 25.36 5.08 -1.65
C GLY A 57 24.55 6.23 -2.26
N ASP A 58 24.96 7.47 -2.00
CA ASP A 58 24.28 8.68 -2.52
C ASP A 58 24.38 8.84 -4.05
N LEU A 59 25.18 8.03 -4.73
CA LEU A 59 25.36 8.03 -6.19
C LEU A 59 24.60 6.91 -6.91
N GLU A 60 24.01 5.96 -6.18
CA GLU A 60 23.21 4.89 -6.76
C GLU A 60 21.94 5.44 -7.43
N GLY A 61 21.55 4.85 -8.56
CA GLY A 61 20.47 5.42 -9.37
C GLY A 61 20.01 4.53 -10.51
N THR A 62 19.14 5.08 -11.35
CA THR A 62 18.54 4.38 -12.48
C THR A 62 18.94 5.05 -13.80
N TYR A 63 19.25 4.22 -14.80
CA TYR A 63 19.47 4.67 -16.17
C TYR A 63 18.19 4.54 -17.00
N HIS A 64 17.81 5.63 -17.65
CA HIS A 64 16.66 5.71 -18.56
C HIS A 64 17.16 5.95 -19.99
N PRO A 65 17.12 4.92 -20.87
CA PRO A 65 17.41 5.12 -22.29
C PRO A 65 16.34 6.00 -22.92
N LEU A 66 16.71 6.90 -23.82
CA LEU A 66 15.74 7.69 -24.59
C LEU A 66 14.93 6.79 -25.54
N THR A 67 15.56 5.74 -26.06
CA THR A 67 14.90 4.75 -26.93
C THR A 67 13.96 3.88 -26.10
N GLY A 68 12.67 3.88 -26.44
CA GLY A 68 11.65 3.10 -25.74
C GLY A 68 11.23 3.65 -24.37
N MET A 69 11.62 4.89 -24.02
CA MET A 69 11.19 5.53 -22.78
C MET A 69 9.67 5.67 -22.73
N LYS A 70 9.04 5.23 -21.63
CA LYS A 70 7.61 5.44 -21.40
C LYS A 70 7.30 6.93 -21.28
N GLU A 71 6.18 7.36 -21.84
CA GLU A 71 5.81 8.78 -21.93
C GLU A 71 5.65 9.47 -20.57
N ASN A 72 5.14 8.75 -19.56
CA ASN A 72 5.03 9.29 -18.20
C ASN A 72 6.42 9.56 -17.56
N VAL A 73 7.39 8.67 -17.79
CA VAL A 73 8.78 8.86 -17.34
C VAL A 73 9.42 10.02 -18.09
N ARG A 74 9.22 10.10 -19.40
CA ARG A 74 9.70 11.21 -20.23
C ARG A 74 9.18 12.55 -19.73
N GLN A 75 7.88 12.66 -19.50
CA GLN A 75 7.25 13.89 -19.04
C GLN A 75 7.77 14.29 -17.66
N GLN A 76 7.90 13.35 -16.72
CA GLN A 76 8.48 13.63 -15.40
C GLN A 76 9.90 14.19 -15.51
N LEU A 77 10.77 13.59 -16.34
CA LEU A 77 12.14 14.06 -16.53
C LEU A 77 12.21 15.42 -17.23
N VAL A 78 11.23 15.77 -18.07
CA VAL A 78 11.09 17.11 -18.65
C VAL A 78 10.68 18.12 -17.58
N ASP A 79 9.69 17.77 -16.75
CA ASP A 79 9.19 18.62 -15.67
C ASP A 79 10.27 18.87 -14.59
N ASP A 80 11.12 17.88 -14.35
CA ASP A 80 12.30 18.00 -13.48
C ASP A 80 13.42 18.85 -14.10
N HIS A 81 13.31 19.23 -15.38
CA HIS A 81 14.36 19.86 -16.19
C HIS A 81 15.64 19.02 -16.33
N PHE A 82 15.48 17.69 -16.38
CA PHE A 82 16.57 16.72 -16.42
C PHE A 82 16.84 16.19 -17.82
N LEU A 83 15.82 16.15 -18.67
CA LEU A 83 15.95 15.61 -20.01
C LEU A 83 16.55 16.64 -20.98
N PHE A 84 17.59 16.25 -21.70
CA PHE A 84 18.05 16.97 -22.88
C PHE A 84 17.21 16.57 -24.10
N MET A 85 16.96 17.51 -25.01
CA MET A 85 16.07 17.32 -26.15
C MET A 85 16.80 17.59 -27.47
N SER A 86 16.40 16.89 -28.54
CA SER A 86 16.83 17.23 -29.90
C SER A 86 16.16 18.51 -30.37
N GLY A 87 16.85 19.23 -31.26
CA GLY A 87 16.32 20.42 -31.91
C GLY A 87 17.26 21.61 -31.85
N ASP A 88 18.47 21.48 -31.30
CA ASP A 88 19.45 22.56 -31.35
C ASP A 88 20.03 22.65 -32.78
N PRO A 89 19.87 23.79 -33.47
CA PRO A 89 20.33 23.93 -34.85
C PRO A 89 21.84 23.71 -35.02
N ASN A 90 22.64 24.07 -34.01
CA ASN A 90 24.09 23.93 -34.05
C ASN A 90 24.50 22.47 -33.84
N LEU A 91 23.90 21.77 -32.88
CA LEU A 91 24.18 20.34 -32.64
C LEU A 91 23.78 19.49 -33.84
N LYS A 92 22.64 19.81 -34.48
CA LYS A 92 22.20 19.16 -35.72
C LYS A 92 23.16 19.41 -36.87
N ALA A 93 23.59 20.66 -37.09
CA ALA A 93 24.54 21.01 -38.14
C ALA A 93 25.93 20.37 -37.93
N ALA A 94 26.37 20.24 -36.67
CA ALA A 94 27.62 19.58 -36.31
C ALA A 94 27.55 18.04 -36.42
N GLY A 95 26.37 17.47 -36.72
CA GLY A 95 26.16 16.02 -36.83
C GLY A 95 26.10 15.29 -35.49
N MET A 96 25.96 16.02 -34.36
CA MET A 96 25.84 15.42 -33.03
C MET A 96 24.47 14.80 -32.79
N GLU A 97 23.43 15.24 -33.51
CA GLU A 97 22.07 14.68 -33.45
C GLU A 97 21.80 13.54 -34.45
N ARG A 98 22.81 13.03 -35.16
CA ARG A 98 22.62 11.84 -36.01
C ARG A 98 22.05 10.68 -35.18
N ASP A 99 21.24 9.83 -35.79
CA ASP A 99 20.71 8.61 -35.16
C ASP A 99 19.94 8.88 -33.86
N TRP A 100 19.31 10.05 -33.72
CA TRP A 100 18.49 10.36 -32.54
C TRP A 100 17.21 9.51 -32.53
N PRO A 101 16.77 8.92 -31.39
CA PRO A 101 17.31 9.04 -30.02
C PRO A 101 18.25 7.89 -29.60
N GLU A 102 18.80 7.13 -30.55
CA GLU A 102 19.55 5.90 -30.25
C GLU A 102 20.89 6.17 -29.54
N GLY A 103 21.31 5.24 -28.67
CA GLY A 103 22.59 5.35 -27.98
C GLY A 103 22.61 6.40 -26.87
N ARG A 104 21.45 6.91 -26.42
CA ARG A 104 21.34 8.08 -25.56
C ARG A 104 20.42 7.82 -24.38
N GLY A 105 20.68 8.52 -23.29
CA GLY A 105 19.85 8.43 -22.11
C GLY A 105 20.40 9.22 -20.94
N ILE A 106 19.71 9.09 -19.82
CA ILE A 106 20.02 9.79 -18.59
C ILE A 106 20.08 8.81 -17.43
N PHE A 107 21.12 8.94 -16.62
CA PHE A 107 21.19 8.37 -15.29
C PHE A 107 20.85 9.44 -14.26
N HIS A 108 20.10 9.11 -13.21
CA HIS A 108 20.03 9.95 -12.01
C HIS A 108 19.85 9.10 -10.74
N ASN A 109 20.35 9.63 -9.62
CA ASN A 109 20.12 9.04 -8.30
C ASN A 109 18.68 9.30 -7.80
N ALA A 110 18.29 8.60 -6.73
CA ALA A 110 16.95 8.72 -6.15
C ALA A 110 16.62 10.17 -5.71
N ASP A 111 17.61 10.86 -5.12
CA ASP A 111 17.48 12.23 -4.64
C ASP A 111 17.55 13.29 -5.73
N LYS A 112 17.73 12.88 -7.00
CA LYS A 112 17.82 13.78 -8.16
C LYS A 112 18.93 14.85 -7.99
N SER A 113 19.96 14.53 -7.22
CA SER A 113 21.07 15.43 -6.85
C SER A 113 22.38 15.12 -7.59
N PHE A 114 22.43 13.97 -8.26
CA PHE A 114 23.52 13.53 -9.14
C PHE A 114 22.94 12.85 -10.38
N LEU A 115 23.41 13.26 -11.56
CA LEU A 115 22.90 12.77 -12.84
C LEU A 115 23.97 12.79 -13.93
N VAL A 116 23.83 11.89 -14.91
CA VAL A 116 24.75 11.75 -16.02
C VAL A 116 23.96 11.68 -17.33
N TRP A 117 24.19 12.64 -18.23
CA TRP A 117 23.71 12.54 -19.60
C TRP A 117 24.70 11.75 -20.43
N VAL A 118 24.19 10.80 -21.21
CA VAL A 118 24.98 9.95 -22.09
C VAL A 118 24.68 10.32 -23.54
N ASN A 119 25.74 10.67 -24.29
CA ASN A 119 25.73 11.00 -25.72
C ASN A 119 24.83 12.20 -26.10
N GLU A 120 24.85 13.26 -25.29
CA GLU A 120 24.21 14.54 -25.61
C GLU A 120 25.11 15.38 -26.53
N GLU A 121 25.94 16.27 -25.98
CA GLU A 121 26.97 17.03 -26.72
C GLU A 121 28.35 16.35 -26.62
N ASP A 122 28.80 16.05 -25.40
CA ASP A 122 29.92 15.15 -25.13
C ASP A 122 29.38 13.76 -24.81
N GLN A 123 30.26 12.74 -24.81
CA GLN A 123 29.85 11.37 -24.50
C GLN A 123 29.23 11.27 -23.11
N LEU A 124 29.79 11.97 -22.11
CA LEU A 124 29.24 12.08 -20.78
C LEU A 124 29.16 13.54 -20.35
N ARG A 125 28.03 13.93 -19.75
CA ARG A 125 27.92 15.14 -18.94
C ARG A 125 27.51 14.75 -17.54
N ILE A 126 28.47 14.83 -16.62
CA ILE A 126 28.30 14.44 -15.22
C ILE A 126 27.92 15.71 -14.45
N ILE A 127 26.79 15.66 -13.74
CA ILE A 127 26.14 16.81 -13.13
C ILE A 127 25.86 16.49 -11.67
N SER A 128 26.23 17.42 -10.79
CA SER A 128 25.80 17.46 -9.40
C SER A 128 25.04 18.77 -9.21
N MET A 129 23.91 18.71 -8.51
CA MET A 129 23.11 19.90 -8.27
C MET A 129 22.43 19.87 -6.92
N ASP A 130 22.17 21.06 -6.41
CA ASP A 130 21.28 21.34 -5.29
C ASP A 130 20.19 22.28 -5.81
N VAL A 131 18.96 21.78 -5.88
CA VAL A 131 17.78 22.49 -6.42
C VAL A 131 17.17 23.48 -5.43
N LEU A 132 17.68 23.53 -4.19
CA LEU A 132 17.05 24.26 -3.09
C LEU A 132 18.04 25.14 -2.33
N GLY A 133 19.33 24.79 -2.29
CA GLY A 133 20.32 25.50 -1.47
C GLY A 133 21.39 26.26 -2.22
N GLY A 134 22.28 26.86 -1.43
CA GLY A 134 23.50 27.53 -1.85
C GLY A 134 24.78 26.76 -1.52
N ASP A 135 24.70 25.46 -1.18
CA ASP A 135 25.87 24.67 -0.78
C ASP A 135 26.73 24.24 -1.98
N VAL A 136 27.59 25.15 -2.44
CA VAL A 136 28.48 24.91 -3.58
C VAL A 136 29.52 23.83 -3.25
N THR A 137 30.07 23.86 -2.04
CA THR A 137 31.15 22.94 -1.62
C THR A 137 30.64 21.51 -1.55
N GLY A 138 29.48 21.25 -0.94
CA GLY A 138 28.88 19.91 -0.91
C GLY A 138 28.48 19.40 -2.30
N VAL A 139 27.96 20.27 -3.16
CA VAL A 139 27.67 19.93 -4.57
C VAL A 139 28.95 19.54 -5.33
N PHE A 140 30.04 20.29 -5.12
CA PHE A 140 31.34 20.01 -5.72
C PHE A 140 31.96 18.72 -5.21
N GLU A 141 31.87 18.45 -3.92
CA GLU A 141 32.37 17.23 -3.31
C GLU A 141 31.64 15.99 -3.86
N ARG A 142 30.30 16.04 -3.94
CA ARG A 142 29.50 14.98 -4.57
C ARG A 142 29.87 14.80 -6.05
N LEU A 143 30.10 15.89 -6.79
CA LEU A 143 30.56 15.80 -8.17
C LEU A 143 31.93 15.13 -8.26
N ALA A 144 32.88 15.48 -7.39
CA ALA A 144 34.22 14.91 -7.39
C ALA A 144 34.19 13.40 -7.14
N ARG A 145 33.41 12.95 -6.13
CA ARG A 145 33.17 11.53 -5.87
C ARG A 145 32.52 10.84 -7.08
N GLY A 146 31.49 11.47 -7.65
CA GLY A 146 30.77 10.95 -8.81
C GLY A 146 31.63 10.79 -10.06
N VAL A 147 32.42 11.81 -10.41
CA VAL A 147 33.35 11.75 -11.56
C VAL A 147 34.38 10.64 -11.38
N LYS A 148 34.93 10.49 -10.17
CA LYS A 148 35.87 9.41 -9.85
C LYS A 148 35.20 8.04 -9.98
N ALA A 149 34.04 7.86 -9.35
CA ALA A 149 33.31 6.59 -9.39
C ALA A 149 32.92 6.18 -10.82
N VAL A 150 32.41 7.12 -11.62
CA VAL A 150 32.09 6.87 -13.04
C VAL A 150 33.34 6.50 -13.83
N GLY A 151 34.46 7.20 -13.63
CA GLY A 151 35.73 6.88 -14.29
C GLY A 151 36.29 5.52 -13.91
N ASP A 152 36.29 5.18 -12.62
CA ASP A 152 36.71 3.88 -12.10
C ASP A 152 35.85 2.75 -12.68
N SER A 153 34.52 2.94 -12.73
CA SER A 153 33.60 1.97 -13.33
C SER A 153 33.84 1.78 -14.83
N VAL A 154 34.05 2.86 -15.59
CA VAL A 154 34.40 2.78 -17.02
C VAL A 154 35.69 1.99 -17.23
N LYS A 155 36.69 2.23 -16.38
CA LYS A 155 37.97 1.51 -16.43
C LYS A 155 37.81 0.02 -16.11
N VAL A 156 37.00 -0.33 -15.12
CA VAL A 156 36.70 -1.73 -14.78
C VAL A 156 35.97 -2.44 -15.91
N GLU A 157 34.97 -1.80 -16.51
CA GLU A 157 34.11 -2.42 -17.53
C GLU A 157 34.75 -2.49 -18.92
N SER A 158 35.67 -1.58 -19.26
CA SER A 158 36.23 -1.48 -20.61
C SER A 158 37.75 -1.42 -20.71
N GLY A 159 38.47 -1.24 -19.59
CA GLY A 159 39.90 -0.96 -19.59
C GLY A 159 40.28 0.46 -20.07
N LYS A 160 39.30 1.30 -20.42
CA LYS A 160 39.50 2.66 -20.94
C LYS A 160 39.44 3.71 -19.84
N GLU A 161 40.07 4.85 -20.08
CA GLU A 161 40.03 6.02 -19.19
C GLU A 161 39.35 7.20 -19.89
N PHE A 162 39.15 8.30 -19.18
CA PHE A 162 38.70 9.54 -19.81
C PHE A 162 39.83 10.16 -20.64
N SER A 163 39.49 10.67 -21.83
CA SER A 163 40.41 11.32 -22.75
C SER A 163 41.02 12.59 -22.12
N LEU A 164 42.32 12.53 -21.83
CA LEU A 164 43.08 13.59 -21.19
C LEU A 164 44.37 13.85 -21.99
N ASP A 165 44.59 15.11 -22.36
CA ASP A 165 45.82 15.57 -23.01
C ASP A 165 46.64 16.45 -22.04
N PRO A 166 47.97 16.29 -21.97
CA PRO A 166 48.81 17.09 -21.06
C PRO A 166 48.78 18.60 -21.29
N ARG A 167 48.49 19.05 -22.53
CA ARG A 167 48.44 20.47 -22.90
C ARG A 167 47.02 21.02 -22.84
N TYR A 168 46.02 20.25 -23.27
CA TYR A 168 44.64 20.72 -23.43
C TYR A 168 43.69 20.28 -22.31
N GLY A 169 44.12 19.41 -21.40
CA GLY A 169 43.28 18.84 -20.36
C GLY A 169 42.31 17.81 -20.91
N TYR A 170 41.12 17.69 -20.32
CA TYR A 170 40.09 16.79 -20.81
C TYR A 170 39.64 17.21 -22.22
N ILE A 171 39.46 16.22 -23.09
CA ILE A 171 39.13 16.44 -24.50
C ILE A 171 37.61 16.40 -24.70
N HIS A 172 37.11 17.43 -25.38
CA HIS A 172 35.69 17.68 -25.63
C HIS A 172 35.44 17.94 -27.10
N SER A 173 34.18 17.76 -27.53
CA SER A 173 33.79 18.04 -28.92
C SER A 173 33.84 19.53 -29.25
N CYS A 174 33.46 20.39 -28.31
CA CYS A 174 33.51 21.84 -28.46
C CYS A 174 34.83 22.40 -27.88
N PRO A 175 35.63 23.16 -28.66
CA PRO A 175 36.89 23.73 -28.17
C PRO A 175 36.74 24.64 -26.94
N THR A 176 35.57 25.26 -26.76
CA THR A 176 35.30 26.10 -25.59
C THR A 176 35.22 25.29 -24.29
N ASN A 177 35.04 23.97 -24.35
CA ASN A 177 34.96 23.09 -23.19
C ASN A 177 36.31 22.47 -22.80
N LEU A 178 37.38 22.65 -23.59
CA LEU A 178 38.72 22.13 -23.28
C LEU A 178 39.22 22.57 -21.90
N GLY A 179 40.04 21.73 -21.27
CA GLY A 179 40.56 21.92 -19.92
C GLY A 179 39.82 21.05 -18.91
N THR A 180 39.13 21.66 -17.96
CA THR A 180 38.38 20.90 -16.94
C THR A 180 37.02 20.40 -17.44
N GLY A 181 36.49 20.98 -18.52
CA GLY A 181 35.10 20.80 -18.93
C GLY A 181 34.07 21.33 -17.93
N MET A 182 34.51 22.05 -16.89
CA MET A 182 33.67 22.39 -15.74
C MET A 182 32.87 23.68 -15.95
N ARG A 183 31.59 23.61 -15.59
CA ARG A 183 30.76 24.79 -15.33
C ARG A 183 30.14 24.66 -13.95
N ALA A 184 30.58 25.50 -13.02
CA ALA A 184 29.94 25.76 -11.75
C ALA A 184 29.04 26.99 -11.89
N SER A 185 27.78 26.87 -11.47
CA SER A 185 26.82 27.96 -11.59
C SER A 185 25.84 28.04 -10.43
N VAL A 186 25.37 29.26 -10.17
CA VAL A 186 24.45 29.62 -9.09
C VAL A 186 23.31 30.45 -9.67
N HIS A 187 22.08 30.02 -9.44
CA HIS A 187 20.90 30.84 -9.68
C HIS A 187 20.66 31.74 -8.47
N ILE A 188 20.70 33.06 -8.64
CA ILE A 188 20.60 34.05 -7.55
C ILE A 188 19.74 35.25 -7.96
N ASP A 189 18.94 35.79 -7.03
CA ASP A 189 18.24 37.05 -7.24
C ASP A 189 19.17 38.26 -6.99
N LEU A 190 19.26 39.14 -7.98
CA LEU A 190 20.01 40.39 -7.92
C LEU A 190 19.11 41.57 -8.31
N PRO A 191 18.09 41.91 -7.49
CA PRO A 191 17.12 42.95 -7.81
C PRO A 191 17.76 44.35 -7.90
N GLY A 192 18.84 44.61 -7.17
CA GLY A 192 19.60 45.87 -7.27
C GLY A 192 20.29 46.02 -8.62
N TRP A 193 21.03 44.99 -9.06
CA TRP A 193 21.64 44.94 -10.39
C TRP A 193 20.61 44.95 -11.52
N THR A 194 19.42 44.41 -11.27
CA THR A 194 18.32 44.49 -12.24
C THR A 194 17.87 45.93 -12.47
N GLN A 195 17.93 46.78 -11.44
CA GLN A 195 17.66 48.22 -11.60
C GLN A 195 18.82 48.96 -12.30
N GLU A 196 20.07 48.56 -12.06
CA GLU A 196 21.24 49.10 -12.80
C GLU A 196 21.22 48.73 -14.28
N GLY A 197 20.71 47.54 -14.60
CA GLY A 197 20.56 47.03 -15.96
C GLY A 197 21.50 45.87 -16.29
N GLN A 198 21.03 44.98 -17.17
CA GLN A 198 21.72 43.72 -17.51
C GLN A 198 23.13 43.94 -18.08
N ASP A 199 23.34 44.99 -18.88
CA ASP A 199 24.65 45.31 -19.46
C ASP A 199 25.70 45.68 -18.41
N ALA A 200 25.29 46.38 -17.35
CA ALA A 200 26.16 46.72 -16.24
C ALA A 200 26.59 45.46 -15.46
N LEU A 201 25.64 44.56 -15.17
CA LEU A 201 25.93 43.28 -14.54
C LEU A 201 26.84 42.39 -15.42
N MET A 202 26.61 42.34 -16.74
CA MET A 202 27.47 41.60 -17.68
C MET A 202 28.91 42.11 -17.63
N LYS A 203 29.10 43.42 -17.68
CA LYS A 203 30.42 44.03 -17.58
C LYS A 203 31.09 43.73 -16.25
N ARG A 204 30.33 43.81 -15.14
CA ARG A 204 30.86 43.50 -13.81
C ARG A 204 31.27 42.03 -13.67
N CYS A 205 30.44 41.11 -14.17
CA CYS A 205 30.77 39.69 -14.21
C CYS A 205 32.04 39.41 -15.02
N GLU A 206 32.21 40.07 -16.17
CA GLU A 206 33.40 39.93 -17.01
C GLU A 206 34.68 40.28 -16.24
N GLU A 207 34.68 41.38 -15.48
CA GLU A 207 35.79 41.79 -14.61
C GLU A 207 36.12 40.74 -13.54
N LEU A 208 35.10 40.02 -13.08
CA LEU A 208 35.20 38.94 -12.10
C LEU A 208 35.49 37.56 -12.73
N LYS A 209 35.70 37.48 -14.05
CA LYS A 209 35.87 36.23 -14.81
C LYS A 209 34.65 35.29 -14.72
N LEU A 210 33.48 35.88 -14.55
CA LEU A 210 32.19 35.23 -14.53
C LEU A 210 31.38 35.59 -15.77
N GLN A 211 30.26 34.91 -15.96
CA GLN A 211 29.28 35.25 -16.98
C GLN A 211 27.86 35.07 -16.41
N PRO A 212 26.96 36.06 -16.59
CA PRO A 212 25.56 35.94 -16.23
C PRO A 212 24.74 35.44 -17.43
N ARG A 213 23.71 34.63 -17.18
CA ARG A 213 22.73 34.19 -18.18
C ARG A 213 21.31 34.22 -17.62
N GLY A 214 20.32 34.20 -18.51
CA GLY A 214 18.93 34.00 -18.12
C GLY A 214 18.66 32.56 -17.65
N THR A 215 17.56 32.35 -16.95
CA THR A 215 17.19 31.06 -16.35
C THR A 215 16.70 30.00 -17.34
N LYS A 216 16.57 30.33 -18.64
CA LYS A 216 16.07 29.45 -19.72
C LYS A 216 17.13 28.98 -20.73
N GLY A 217 18.39 28.89 -20.33
CA GLY A 217 19.47 28.29 -21.16
C GLY A 217 20.27 29.31 -21.98
N GLU A 218 21.15 28.81 -22.86
CA GLU A 218 22.17 29.60 -23.59
C GLU A 218 21.62 30.71 -24.50
N SER A 219 20.34 30.63 -24.87
CA SER A 219 19.64 31.56 -25.74
C SER A 219 18.39 32.18 -25.10
N GLY A 220 18.13 31.91 -23.82
CA GLY A 220 16.99 32.46 -23.09
C GLY A 220 17.31 33.80 -22.41
N GLY A 221 16.64 34.87 -22.82
CA GLY A 221 16.74 36.18 -22.16
C GLY A 221 16.43 36.10 -20.67
N ALA A 222 17.15 36.89 -19.87
CA ALA A 222 16.86 37.03 -18.44
C ALA A 222 15.49 37.69 -18.27
N THR A 223 14.51 36.95 -17.75
CA THR A 223 13.22 37.52 -17.36
C THR A 223 13.18 37.63 -15.85
N GLY A 224 13.15 38.85 -15.33
CA GLY A 224 13.01 39.13 -13.90
C GLY A 224 14.33 39.51 -13.22
N ILE A 225 14.45 39.16 -11.94
CA ILE A 225 15.57 39.54 -11.07
C ILE A 225 16.58 38.41 -10.85
N THR A 226 16.31 37.20 -11.37
CA THR A 226 17.11 35.99 -11.15
C THR A 226 18.11 35.77 -12.28
N TYR A 227 19.36 35.48 -11.94
CA TYR A 227 20.45 35.26 -12.90
C TYR A 227 21.19 33.94 -12.64
N ASP A 228 21.62 33.25 -13.71
CA ASP A 228 22.60 32.14 -13.66
C ASP A 228 24.01 32.74 -13.74
N ILE A 229 24.70 32.81 -12.61
CA ILE A 229 26.09 33.29 -12.53
C ILE A 229 27.03 32.08 -12.55
N SER A 230 27.97 32.06 -13.49
CA SER A 230 28.86 30.91 -13.69
C SER A 230 30.30 31.31 -14.01
N ASN A 231 31.25 30.40 -13.80
CA ASN A 231 32.62 30.59 -14.25
C ASN A 231 32.67 30.74 -15.79
N LYS A 232 33.50 31.68 -16.25
CA LYS A 232 33.72 31.89 -17.69
C LYS A 232 34.78 30.95 -18.27
N HIS A 233 35.87 30.75 -17.54
CA HIS A 233 37.03 29.98 -18.01
C HIS A 233 36.96 28.49 -17.66
N ARG A 234 37.71 27.67 -18.40
CA ARG A 234 37.76 26.20 -18.27
C ARG A 234 39.16 25.62 -18.53
N LEU A 235 39.88 26.20 -19.48
CA LEU A 235 41.26 25.86 -19.84
C LEU A 235 42.26 26.70 -19.05
N GLY A 236 43.30 26.07 -18.51
CA GLY A 236 44.37 26.73 -17.76
C GLY A 236 44.07 26.99 -16.28
N TYR A 237 42.98 26.43 -15.76
CA TYR A 237 42.56 26.55 -14.36
C TYR A 237 42.22 25.16 -13.82
N SER A 238 42.43 24.94 -12.53
CA SER A 238 41.93 23.77 -11.82
C SER A 238 40.43 23.90 -11.51
N GLU A 239 39.75 22.78 -11.29
CA GLU A 239 38.33 22.79 -10.91
C GLU A 239 38.08 23.55 -9.60
N VAL A 240 39.02 23.50 -8.65
CA VAL A 240 38.92 24.22 -7.37
C VAL A 240 38.99 25.72 -7.59
N GLU A 241 39.94 26.21 -8.40
CA GLU A 241 40.06 27.64 -8.70
C GLU A 241 38.81 28.20 -9.38
N LEU A 242 38.20 27.43 -10.28
CA LEU A 242 36.97 27.83 -10.97
C LEU A 242 35.78 27.95 -10.01
N VAL A 243 35.65 27.01 -9.09
CA VAL A 243 34.59 27.05 -8.07
C VAL A 243 34.83 28.17 -7.06
N GLN A 244 36.07 28.36 -6.59
CA GLN A 244 36.41 29.46 -5.68
C GLN A 244 36.15 30.83 -6.33
N THR A 245 36.57 31.00 -7.59
CA THR A 245 36.33 32.25 -8.35
C THR A 245 34.83 32.55 -8.46
N MET A 246 34.01 31.52 -8.68
CA MET A 246 32.56 31.66 -8.72
C MET A 246 31.98 32.06 -7.35
N ILE A 247 32.39 31.40 -6.26
CA ILE A 247 31.96 31.72 -4.90
C ILE A 247 32.29 33.17 -4.55
N ASP A 248 33.56 33.57 -4.72
CA ASP A 248 34.04 34.91 -4.37
C ASP A 248 33.31 35.99 -5.17
N GLY A 249 33.12 35.76 -6.47
CA GLY A 249 32.46 36.72 -7.34
C GLY A 249 30.95 36.84 -7.08
N VAL A 250 30.24 35.73 -6.81
CA VAL A 250 28.82 35.79 -6.43
C VAL A 250 28.63 36.52 -5.10
N ASN A 251 29.47 36.26 -4.10
CA ASN A 251 29.42 36.96 -2.81
C ASN A 251 29.67 38.46 -2.95
N LEU A 252 30.62 38.85 -3.80
CA LEU A 252 30.88 40.25 -4.10
C LEU A 252 29.70 40.90 -4.82
N LEU A 253 29.14 40.24 -5.84
CA LEU A 253 27.97 40.73 -6.57
C LEU A 253 26.75 40.92 -5.66
N PHE A 254 26.51 39.98 -4.74
CA PHE A 254 25.44 40.09 -3.74
C PHE A 254 25.64 41.29 -2.80
N LYS A 255 26.86 41.49 -2.32
CA LYS A 255 27.21 42.65 -1.49
C LYS A 255 26.99 43.98 -2.23
N GLU A 256 27.38 44.04 -3.51
CA GLU A 256 27.14 45.20 -4.39
C GLU A 256 25.64 45.39 -4.63
N ASP A 257 24.89 44.31 -4.85
CA ASP A 257 23.44 44.32 -5.05
C ASP A 257 22.71 44.97 -3.88
N ILE A 258 23.08 44.65 -2.62
CA ILE A 258 22.53 45.31 -1.43
C ILE A 258 22.73 46.84 -1.48
N GLY A 259 23.88 47.30 -1.99
CA GLY A 259 24.16 48.72 -2.19
C GLY A 259 23.19 49.35 -3.18
N HIS A 260 23.00 48.71 -4.33
CA HIS A 260 22.02 49.13 -5.34
C HIS A 260 20.59 49.08 -4.79
N GLN A 261 20.22 48.04 -4.03
CA GLN A 261 18.92 47.93 -3.41
C GLN A 261 18.61 49.13 -2.49
N LYS A 262 19.61 49.59 -1.72
CA LYS A 262 19.48 50.78 -0.87
C LYS A 262 19.33 52.06 -1.70
N LEU A 263 20.12 52.19 -2.77
CA LEU A 263 20.06 53.32 -3.70
C LEU A 263 18.66 53.45 -4.34
N TYR A 264 18.10 52.34 -4.81
CA TYR A 264 16.77 52.28 -5.42
C TYR A 264 15.63 52.15 -4.42
N LYS A 265 15.90 52.25 -3.11
CA LYS A 265 14.92 52.18 -2.02
C LYS A 265 14.07 50.89 -2.01
N ILE A 266 14.64 49.80 -2.49
CA ILE A 266 14.04 48.46 -2.46
C ILE A 266 14.57 47.62 -1.28
N TYR A 267 15.59 48.11 -0.56
CA TYR A 267 16.17 47.41 0.59
C TYR A 267 15.32 47.53 1.88
N PRO A 268 15.20 46.44 2.68
CA PRO A 268 15.56 45.07 2.30
C PRO A 268 14.59 44.53 1.24
N TYR A 269 15.13 43.90 0.19
CA TYR A 269 14.30 43.25 -0.83
C TYR A 269 13.42 42.17 -0.16
N MET A 270 12.12 42.19 -0.46
CA MET A 270 11.16 41.18 0.00
C MET A 270 10.88 40.20 -1.14
N PRO A 271 11.27 38.92 -1.01
CA PRO A 271 10.90 37.90 -1.98
C PRO A 271 9.38 37.71 -2.06
N GLU A 272 8.90 37.23 -3.20
CA GLU A 272 7.50 36.83 -3.34
C GLU A 272 7.19 35.66 -2.38
N ILE A 273 6.10 35.79 -1.62
CA ILE A 273 5.57 34.69 -0.80
C ILE A 273 4.74 33.76 -1.70
N LYS A 274 5.21 32.53 -1.87
CA LYS A 274 4.53 31.52 -2.70
C LYS A 274 3.37 30.85 -1.97
N SER A 275 3.48 30.66 -0.65
CA SER A 275 2.43 30.07 0.19
C SER A 275 1.34 31.08 0.55
N LYS A 276 0.46 31.38 -0.40
CA LYS A 276 -0.53 32.47 -0.28
C LYS A 276 -1.50 32.32 0.90
N ASP A 277 -1.76 31.08 1.33
CA ASP A 277 -2.67 30.77 2.44
C ASP A 277 -1.96 30.60 3.79
N SER A 278 -0.64 30.80 3.84
CA SER A 278 0.16 30.65 5.06
C SER A 278 -0.03 31.78 6.07
N LEU A 279 0.26 31.50 7.34
CA LEU A 279 0.32 32.54 8.37
C LEU A 279 1.42 33.58 8.09
N VAL A 280 2.53 33.18 7.43
CA VAL A 280 3.53 34.13 6.93
C VAL A 280 2.94 35.09 5.91
N ALA A 281 2.16 34.63 4.93
CA ALA A 281 1.48 35.50 3.97
C ALA A 281 0.50 36.48 4.64
N LYS A 282 -0.17 36.04 5.71
CA LYS A 282 -1.10 36.87 6.49
C LYS A 282 -0.38 37.98 7.27
N PHE A 283 0.75 37.69 7.90
CA PHE A 283 1.36 38.58 8.90
C PHE A 283 2.68 39.24 8.48
N VAL A 284 3.38 38.75 7.45
CA VAL A 284 4.60 39.38 6.92
C VAL A 284 4.24 40.35 5.81
N THR A 285 3.98 41.61 6.18
CA THR A 285 3.65 42.67 5.21
C THR A 285 4.90 43.40 4.72
N PRO A 286 4.87 44.06 3.54
CA PRO A 286 5.99 44.91 3.09
C PRO A 286 6.40 45.98 4.10
N SER A 287 5.46 46.48 4.90
CA SER A 287 5.73 47.48 5.94
C SER A 287 6.50 46.92 7.13
N ILE A 288 6.23 45.67 7.50
CA ILE A 288 6.94 44.93 8.55
C ILE A 288 8.32 44.53 8.02
N TRP A 289 8.37 43.98 6.80
CA TRP A 289 9.62 43.59 6.15
C TRP A 289 10.61 44.75 6.06
N LYS A 290 10.14 45.95 5.66
CA LYS A 290 10.99 47.15 5.61
C LYS A 290 11.63 47.53 6.95
N LYS A 291 11.00 47.15 8.08
CA LYS A 291 11.49 47.47 9.42
C LYS A 291 12.50 46.45 9.96
N MET A 292 12.42 45.19 9.53
CA MET A 292 13.18 44.09 10.19
C MET A 292 13.59 42.93 9.28
N GLY A 293 13.40 43.02 7.96
CA GLY A 293 13.72 41.93 7.02
C GLY A 293 15.19 41.52 7.04
N ASP A 294 16.08 42.48 7.31
CA ASP A 294 17.54 42.29 7.43
C ASP A 294 18.03 42.32 8.89
N LYS A 295 17.14 42.44 9.88
CA LYS A 295 17.51 42.39 11.30
C LYS A 295 18.03 40.99 11.62
N LYS A 296 19.16 40.93 12.32
CA LYS A 296 19.84 39.70 12.75
C LYS A 296 19.62 39.48 14.24
N THR A 297 19.36 38.24 14.64
CA THR A 297 19.34 37.86 16.06
C THR A 297 20.73 37.92 16.67
N ALA A 298 20.81 38.10 17.98
CA ALA A 298 22.10 38.21 18.67
C ALA A 298 22.85 36.88 18.73
N THR A 299 22.15 35.76 18.95
CA THR A 299 22.77 34.45 19.20
C THR A 299 23.38 33.82 17.95
N THR A 300 22.63 33.71 16.84
CA THR A 300 23.12 33.07 15.62
C THR A 300 23.22 33.99 14.41
N GLY A 301 22.76 35.25 14.53
CA GLY A 301 22.65 36.15 13.38
C GLY A 301 21.52 35.77 12.42
N TRP A 302 20.54 34.99 12.87
CA TRP A 302 19.39 34.56 12.09
C TRP A 302 18.55 35.76 11.65
N THR A 303 18.07 35.76 10.40
CA THR A 303 17.25 36.85 9.86
C THR A 303 15.79 36.43 9.73
N LEU A 304 14.89 37.41 9.68
CA LEU A 304 13.48 37.13 9.34
C LEU A 304 13.37 36.49 7.95
N ALA A 305 14.28 36.83 7.02
CA ALA A 305 14.31 36.20 5.71
C ALA A 305 14.61 34.70 5.76
N LYS A 306 15.61 34.29 6.55
CA LYS A 306 15.88 32.86 6.79
C LYS A 306 14.72 32.18 7.48
N ALA A 307 14.11 32.83 8.47
CA ALA A 307 12.96 32.29 9.16
C ALA A 307 11.77 32.01 8.23
N CYS A 308 11.53 32.88 7.25
CA CYS A 308 10.43 32.76 6.27
C CYS A 308 10.80 32.01 4.98
N ALA A 309 12.03 31.48 4.86
CA ALA A 309 12.57 30.96 3.59
C ALA A 309 11.66 29.91 2.93
N CYS A 310 11.06 29.01 3.71
CA CYS A 310 10.12 28.00 3.20
C CYS A 310 8.91 28.62 2.52
N SER A 311 8.39 29.74 3.02
CA SER A 311 7.21 30.42 2.45
C SER A 311 7.51 31.12 1.12
N PHE A 312 8.77 31.47 0.86
CA PHE A 312 9.21 32.02 -0.43
C PHE A 312 9.45 30.94 -1.48
N LYS A 313 9.68 29.69 -1.05
CA LYS A 313 10.04 28.58 -1.95
C LYS A 313 8.87 27.66 -2.26
N PHE A 314 7.99 27.41 -1.30
CA PHE A 314 6.91 26.42 -1.39
C PHE A 314 5.54 27.06 -1.26
N ALA A 315 4.55 26.52 -1.98
CA ALA A 315 3.19 27.04 -2.01
C ALA A 315 2.26 26.43 -0.93
N ASP A 316 2.68 25.35 -0.29
CA ASP A 316 1.87 24.46 0.56
C ASP A 316 2.11 24.62 2.07
N GLN A 317 2.76 25.72 2.47
CA GLN A 317 3.11 25.94 3.86
C GLN A 317 1.89 26.43 4.67
N GLY A 318 1.59 25.76 5.79
CA GLY A 318 0.54 26.22 6.73
C GLY A 318 1.01 27.38 7.60
N VAL A 319 2.07 27.17 8.39
CA VAL A 319 2.70 28.22 9.20
C VAL A 319 3.78 28.93 8.38
N GLY A 320 4.78 28.18 7.91
CA GLY A 320 5.79 28.65 6.96
C GLY A 320 6.96 29.46 7.54
N ILE A 321 7.10 29.52 8.87
CA ILE A 321 8.20 30.20 9.56
C ILE A 321 8.91 29.26 10.55
N TYR A 322 10.24 29.36 10.63
CA TYR A 322 11.09 28.56 11.53
C TYR A 322 12.09 29.45 12.28
N ALA A 323 12.26 29.22 13.58
CA ALA A 323 13.22 29.94 14.41
C ALA A 323 14.61 29.29 14.32
N GLY A 324 15.65 30.09 14.11
CA GLY A 324 17.04 29.63 14.14
C GLY A 324 17.67 29.67 15.53
N ASP A 325 17.09 30.43 16.44
CA ASP A 325 17.46 30.53 17.86
C ASP A 325 16.27 31.04 18.68
N ALA A 326 16.42 31.03 20.01
CA ALA A 326 15.38 31.52 20.91
C ALA A 326 15.10 33.03 20.74
N ASP A 327 16.12 33.81 20.36
CA ASP A 327 16.01 35.26 20.14
C ASP A 327 14.99 35.60 19.03
N CYS A 328 14.75 34.71 18.07
CA CYS A 328 13.72 34.91 17.04
C CYS A 328 12.35 35.27 17.65
N TYR A 329 11.99 34.67 18.78
CA TYR A 329 10.69 34.87 19.45
C TYR A 329 10.57 36.22 20.17
N THR A 330 11.68 36.92 20.38
CA THR A 330 11.72 38.26 20.98
C THR A 330 12.05 39.31 19.93
N ASP A 331 13.08 39.09 19.12
CA ASP A 331 13.58 40.01 18.11
C ASP A 331 12.62 40.20 16.94
N PHE A 332 11.85 39.17 16.59
CA PHE A 332 10.83 39.18 15.54
C PHE A 332 9.41 39.01 16.11
N ALA A 333 9.19 39.36 17.38
CA ALA A 333 7.90 39.20 18.07
C ALA A 333 6.72 39.82 17.30
N THR A 334 6.92 40.93 16.58
CA THR A 334 5.89 41.56 15.73
C THR A 334 5.36 40.66 14.60
N VAL A 335 6.11 39.62 14.22
CA VAL A 335 5.69 38.59 13.25
C VAL A 335 5.35 37.29 13.97
N PHE A 336 6.19 36.83 14.88
CA PHE A 336 5.98 35.55 15.57
C PHE A 336 4.74 35.58 16.47
N ASP A 337 4.48 36.66 17.21
CA ASP A 337 3.34 36.73 18.13
C ASP A 337 1.99 36.57 17.43
N PRO A 338 1.66 37.33 16.37
CA PRO A 338 0.40 37.14 15.66
C PRO A 338 0.26 35.73 15.06
N ILE A 339 1.34 35.16 14.54
CA ILE A 339 1.35 33.79 14.00
C ILE A 339 1.05 32.77 15.11
N ILE A 340 1.71 32.91 16.26
CA ILE A 340 1.53 32.01 17.42
C ILE A 340 0.10 32.14 17.97
N GLN A 341 -0.42 33.36 18.11
CA GLN A 341 -1.77 33.61 18.60
C GLN A 341 -2.82 33.01 17.67
N GLU A 342 -2.70 33.21 16.36
CA GLU A 342 -3.63 32.65 15.38
C GLU A 342 -3.57 31.11 15.36
N TYR A 343 -2.37 30.54 15.32
CA TYR A 343 -2.20 29.08 15.22
C TYR A 343 -2.69 28.34 16.47
N HIS A 344 -2.35 28.85 17.66
CA HIS A 344 -2.70 28.20 18.93
C HIS A 344 -4.03 28.70 19.51
N GLY A 345 -4.68 29.69 18.91
CA GLY A 345 -5.94 30.26 19.39
C GLY A 345 -5.82 30.91 20.77
N ILE A 346 -4.68 31.53 21.09
CA ILE A 346 -4.39 32.13 22.39
C ILE A 346 -4.43 33.66 22.36
N GLU A 347 -4.77 34.26 23.50
CA GLU A 347 -4.71 35.72 23.66
C GLU A 347 -3.27 36.24 23.75
N ALA A 348 -3.04 37.49 23.33
CA ALA A 348 -1.71 38.10 23.27
C ALA A 348 -0.93 38.14 24.60
N LYS A 349 -1.63 38.08 25.74
CA LYS A 349 -1.04 38.09 27.09
C LYS A 349 -1.07 36.72 27.77
N ALA A 350 -1.48 35.66 27.06
CA ALA A 350 -1.47 34.32 27.60
C ALA A 350 -0.04 33.90 27.95
N MET A 351 0.12 33.30 29.12
CA MET A 351 1.37 32.71 29.59
C MET A 351 1.23 31.19 29.55
N HIS A 352 2.36 30.49 29.44
CA HIS A 352 2.36 29.03 29.49
C HIS A 352 2.75 28.54 30.89
N THR A 353 2.19 27.41 31.30
CA THR A 353 2.57 26.73 32.54
C THR A 353 2.72 25.24 32.23
N SER A 354 3.92 24.71 32.45
CA SER A 354 4.18 23.26 32.35
C SER A 354 3.81 22.57 33.66
N ASP A 355 3.24 21.37 33.57
CA ASP A 355 2.84 20.56 34.72
C ASP A 355 2.96 19.07 34.40
N LEU A 356 3.94 18.41 35.02
CA LEU A 356 4.20 16.97 34.89
C LEU A 356 3.67 16.16 36.10
N THR A 357 2.80 16.75 36.92
CA THR A 357 2.37 16.13 38.19
C THR A 357 1.38 14.98 37.97
N LEU A 358 1.86 13.74 38.10
CA LEU A 358 1.06 12.51 37.90
C LEU A 358 -0.21 12.41 38.78
N SER A 359 -0.19 12.97 39.99
CA SER A 359 -1.36 12.93 40.90
C SER A 359 -2.54 13.77 40.39
N LYS A 360 -2.33 14.67 39.42
CA LYS A 360 -3.39 15.49 38.81
C LYS A 360 -4.05 14.83 37.59
N ILE A 361 -3.58 13.65 37.16
CA ILE A 361 -4.22 12.86 36.09
C ILE A 361 -5.50 12.21 36.62
N LYS A 362 -6.63 12.53 35.98
CA LYS A 362 -8.00 12.17 36.37
C LYS A 362 -8.44 10.83 35.76
N GLY A 363 -7.70 9.77 36.05
CA GLY A 363 -8.04 8.40 35.65
C GLY A 363 -7.23 7.87 34.46
N ASN A 364 -7.88 7.04 33.63
CA ASN A 364 -7.26 6.35 32.50
C ASN A 364 -8.29 6.15 31.37
N ILE A 365 -7.86 5.64 30.22
CA ILE A 365 -8.78 5.22 29.16
C ILE A 365 -9.54 3.98 29.64
N ILE A 366 -10.88 4.04 29.61
CA ILE A 366 -11.76 2.96 30.07
C ILE A 366 -12.07 2.00 28.92
N LYS A 367 -12.46 0.76 29.27
CA LYS A 367 -12.90 -0.26 28.30
C LYS A 367 -14.22 0.17 27.63
N GLY A 368 -14.11 0.85 26.50
CA GLY A 368 -15.23 1.22 25.63
C GLY A 368 -14.83 1.28 24.15
N ILE A 369 -13.54 1.47 23.87
CA ILE A 369 -12.95 1.40 22.53
C ILE A 369 -11.63 0.64 22.63
N PRO A 370 -11.40 -0.40 21.81
CA PRO A 370 -10.10 -1.07 21.80
C PRO A 370 -8.99 -0.08 21.41
N VAL A 371 -7.98 0.03 22.28
CA VAL A 371 -6.78 0.85 22.05
C VAL A 371 -5.65 -0.09 21.65
N GLN A 372 -5.05 0.14 20.48
CA GLN A 372 -3.85 -0.61 20.05
C GLN A 372 -2.59 -0.07 20.71
N SER A 373 -2.44 1.26 20.74
CA SER A 373 -1.23 1.88 21.28
C SER A 373 -1.47 3.33 21.72
N VAL A 374 -0.74 3.74 22.76
CA VAL A 374 -0.55 5.13 23.15
C VAL A 374 0.86 5.55 22.79
N ARG A 375 0.99 6.61 22.02
CA ARG A 375 2.27 7.22 21.62
C ARG A 375 2.33 8.65 22.14
N ILE A 376 3.31 8.97 22.97
CA ILE A 376 3.54 10.34 23.43
C ILE A 376 4.93 10.79 22.96
N ARG A 377 4.99 11.97 22.33
CA ARG A 377 6.25 12.61 21.94
C ARG A 377 6.37 14.00 22.54
N VAL A 378 7.60 14.39 22.89
CA VAL A 378 7.96 15.78 23.21
C VAL A 378 9.23 16.19 22.46
N GLY A 379 9.35 17.48 22.13
CA GLY A 379 10.61 18.07 21.67
C GLY A 379 11.28 18.88 22.77
N ARG A 380 12.61 18.95 22.80
CA ARG A 380 13.38 19.82 23.70
C ARG A 380 14.62 20.37 23.01
N ASN A 381 14.97 21.61 23.32
CA ASN A 381 16.21 22.27 22.89
C ASN A 381 17.05 22.64 24.11
N ILE A 382 18.37 22.65 23.96
CA ILE A 382 19.32 22.85 25.05
C ILE A 382 19.77 24.31 25.05
N GLU A 383 19.70 24.96 26.21
CA GLU A 383 20.12 26.34 26.41
C GLU A 383 21.60 26.57 26.02
N GLY A 384 21.90 27.77 25.50
CA GLY A 384 23.26 28.16 25.06
C GLY A 384 23.62 27.79 23.62
N TYR A 385 22.73 27.11 22.89
CA TYR A 385 22.93 26.74 21.49
C TYR A 385 21.87 27.37 20.58
N GLY A 386 22.15 27.51 19.28
CA GLY A 386 21.09 27.84 18.30
C GLY A 386 20.10 26.68 18.19
N LEU A 387 18.89 26.93 17.68
CA LEU A 387 17.94 25.87 17.28
C LEU A 387 18.46 25.17 16.01
N SER A 388 17.87 24.03 15.62
CA SER A 388 18.40 23.20 14.52
C SER A 388 18.72 23.94 13.21
N PRO A 389 17.95 24.96 12.77
CA PRO A 389 18.32 25.81 11.64
C PRO A 389 19.57 26.67 11.85
N GLY A 390 19.69 27.29 13.03
CA GLY A 390 20.73 28.29 13.33
C GLY A 390 21.99 27.71 13.95
N ILE A 391 21.96 26.48 14.48
CA ILE A 391 23.09 25.84 15.18
C ILE A 391 24.29 25.57 14.26
N THR A 392 25.48 26.01 14.66
CA THR A 392 26.72 25.77 13.90
C THR A 392 27.06 24.27 13.88
N ARG A 393 27.87 23.84 12.91
CA ARG A 393 28.34 22.44 12.82
C ARG A 393 28.99 21.96 14.12
N ASP A 394 29.88 22.76 14.68
CA ASP A 394 30.63 22.40 15.89
C ASP A 394 29.70 22.31 17.11
N HIS A 395 28.80 23.29 17.29
CA HIS A 395 27.79 23.23 18.34
C HIS A 395 26.83 22.05 18.17
N ARG A 396 26.48 21.68 16.93
CA ARG A 396 25.64 20.52 16.67
C ARG A 396 26.33 19.22 17.09
N LEU A 397 27.63 19.09 16.81
CA LEU A 397 28.45 17.96 17.26
C LEU A 397 28.59 17.94 18.80
N GLU A 398 28.76 19.11 19.43
CA GLU A 398 28.75 19.20 20.90
C GLU A 398 27.43 18.76 21.52
N VAL A 399 26.30 19.20 20.95
CA VAL A 399 24.96 18.79 21.36
C VAL A 399 24.78 17.27 21.19
N GLU A 400 25.17 16.70 20.04
CA GLU A 400 25.14 15.25 19.82
C GLU A 400 25.94 14.51 20.89
N ASN A 401 27.20 14.90 21.11
CA ASN A 401 28.09 14.26 22.07
C ASN A 401 27.55 14.36 23.50
N SER A 402 26.99 15.51 23.88
CA SER A 402 26.38 15.72 25.19
C SER A 402 25.19 14.79 25.40
N ILE A 403 24.32 14.68 24.38
CA ILE A 403 23.12 13.84 24.44
C ILE A 403 23.49 12.36 24.40
N SER A 404 24.35 11.93 23.48
CA SER A 404 24.75 10.52 23.34
C SER A 404 25.38 10.00 24.63
N ASN A 405 26.29 10.78 25.24
CA ASN A 405 26.93 10.43 26.51
C ASN A 405 25.94 10.35 27.68
N GLY A 406 24.90 11.19 27.67
CA GLY A 406 23.82 11.14 28.66
C GLY A 406 22.92 9.92 28.47
N LEU A 407 22.43 9.70 27.24
CA LEU A 407 21.51 8.62 26.90
C LEU A 407 22.12 7.23 27.15
N THR A 408 23.42 7.03 26.87
CA THR A 408 24.09 5.74 27.14
C THR A 408 24.24 5.40 28.62
N LYS A 409 23.99 6.36 29.53
CA LYS A 409 24.03 6.15 30.99
C LYS A 409 22.65 5.87 31.59
N LEU A 410 21.59 5.92 30.79
CA LEU A 410 20.25 5.59 31.25
C LEU A 410 20.17 4.12 31.67
N THR A 411 19.38 3.84 32.71
CA THR A 411 19.25 2.51 33.32
C THR A 411 17.79 2.06 33.38
N GLY A 412 17.55 0.80 33.74
CA GLY A 412 16.20 0.23 33.80
C GLY A 412 15.56 0.14 32.42
N PHE A 413 14.26 0.41 32.31
CA PHE A 413 13.51 0.34 31.04
C PHE A 413 13.95 1.38 30.00
N LEU A 414 14.80 2.35 30.39
CA LEU A 414 15.37 3.37 29.52
C LEU A 414 16.76 3.00 28.97
N ALA A 415 17.37 1.91 29.47
CA ALA A 415 18.67 1.45 28.97
C ALA A 415 18.57 1.09 27.48
N GLY A 416 19.58 1.49 26.71
CA GLY A 416 19.48 1.39 25.25
C GLY A 416 20.77 1.69 24.51
N THR A 417 20.66 1.70 23.19
CA THR A 417 21.79 1.89 22.27
C THR A 417 21.64 3.21 21.51
N TYR A 418 22.75 3.94 21.38
CA TYR A 418 22.86 5.13 20.56
C TYR A 418 23.53 4.81 19.23
N HIS A 419 22.94 5.28 18.12
CA HIS A 419 23.46 5.15 16.77
C HIS A 419 23.71 6.53 16.17
N THR A 420 24.97 6.92 16.04
CA THR A 420 25.37 8.12 15.28
C THR A 420 25.18 7.88 13.78
N LEU A 421 24.51 8.80 13.08
CA LEU A 421 24.21 8.64 11.66
C LEU A 421 25.45 8.66 10.75
N ARG A 422 26.52 9.38 11.12
CA ARG A 422 27.76 9.46 10.31
C ARG A 422 28.50 8.12 10.19
N SER A 423 28.29 7.21 11.13
CA SER A 423 29.05 5.96 11.25
C SER A 423 28.17 4.71 11.35
N ILE A 424 26.85 4.86 11.19
CA ILE A 424 25.94 3.73 11.19
C ILE A 424 26.17 2.90 9.92
N ASN A 425 26.22 1.58 10.07
CA ASN A 425 26.30 0.69 8.90
C ASN A 425 24.92 0.53 8.24
N GLU A 426 24.89 0.14 6.96
CA GLU A 426 23.65 0.06 6.18
C GLU A 426 22.68 -1.04 6.66
N GLU A 427 23.19 -2.13 7.25
CA GLU A 427 22.35 -3.20 7.81
C GLU A 427 21.54 -2.69 9.02
N THR A 428 22.21 -2.07 9.99
CA THR A 428 21.57 -1.45 11.16
C THR A 428 20.61 -0.35 10.72
N LYS A 429 20.99 0.48 9.75
CA LYS A 429 20.13 1.54 9.22
C LYS A 429 18.87 0.99 8.55
N ALA A 430 18.97 -0.09 7.78
CA ALA A 430 17.83 -0.77 7.18
C ALA A 430 16.89 -1.36 8.25
N GLN A 431 17.46 -1.95 9.31
CA GLN A 431 16.68 -2.48 10.43
C GLN A 431 15.95 -1.36 11.19
N LEU A 432 16.63 -0.26 11.53
CA LEU A 432 16.01 0.91 12.16
C LEU A 432 14.90 1.51 11.28
N LYS A 433 15.05 1.47 9.94
CA LYS A 433 14.01 1.91 9.00
C LYS A 433 12.78 1.02 9.09
N LYS A 434 12.96 -0.31 9.12
CA LYS A 434 11.88 -1.30 9.30
C LYS A 434 11.16 -1.11 10.64
N ASP A 435 11.90 -0.74 11.69
CA ASP A 435 11.36 -0.45 13.02
C ASP A 435 10.67 0.94 13.11
N GLY A 436 10.70 1.75 12.05
CA GLY A 436 10.13 3.10 12.04
C GLY A 436 10.91 4.11 12.89
N PHE A 437 12.21 3.87 13.09
CA PHE A 437 13.09 4.66 13.95
C PHE A 437 13.96 5.65 13.18
N VAL A 438 14.14 5.46 11.88
CA VAL A 438 14.83 6.45 11.04
C VAL A 438 13.88 7.62 10.80
N PHE A 439 14.31 8.82 11.15
CA PHE A 439 13.55 10.03 10.85
C PHE A 439 13.70 10.44 9.39
N MET A 440 12.71 11.16 8.87
CA MET A 440 12.76 11.70 7.51
C MET A 440 13.76 12.85 7.47
N SER A 441 14.76 12.74 6.58
CA SER A 441 15.71 13.80 6.25
C SER A 441 15.71 14.03 4.75
N GLY A 442 16.24 15.16 4.30
CA GLY A 442 16.34 15.49 2.89
C GLY A 442 15.07 16.08 2.28
N THR A 443 14.04 16.34 3.09
CA THR A 443 12.81 16.99 2.61
C THR A 443 13.12 18.40 2.12
N PRO A 444 12.43 18.89 1.07
CA PRO A 444 12.67 20.24 0.57
C PRO A 444 12.58 21.32 1.65
N SER A 445 11.59 21.22 2.54
CA SER A 445 11.40 22.16 3.63
C SER A 445 12.52 22.11 4.67
N ALA A 446 13.03 20.93 5.02
CA ALA A 446 14.13 20.79 5.98
C ALA A 446 15.47 21.32 5.44
N LYS A 447 15.70 21.18 4.12
CA LYS A 447 16.85 21.80 3.45
C LYS A 447 16.77 23.32 3.45
N ILE A 448 15.63 23.87 3.02
CA ILE A 448 15.43 25.33 2.93
C ILE A 448 15.41 26.01 4.29
N SER A 449 14.81 25.39 5.30
CA SER A 449 14.81 25.94 6.65
C SER A 449 16.19 25.91 7.30
N GLY A 450 17.13 25.10 6.80
CA GLY A 450 18.46 24.90 7.40
C GLY A 450 18.54 23.75 8.41
N MET A 451 17.46 23.02 8.65
CA MET A 451 17.44 21.86 9.56
C MET A 451 18.38 20.73 9.09
N ASP A 452 18.48 20.52 7.78
CA ASP A 452 19.36 19.50 7.17
C ASP A 452 20.81 19.97 6.95
N ARG A 453 21.18 21.19 7.40
CA ARG A 453 22.55 21.71 7.20
C ARG A 453 23.57 20.78 7.83
N ASP A 454 24.66 20.46 7.13
CA ASP A 454 25.73 19.54 7.56
C ASP A 454 25.30 18.07 7.75
N MET A 455 24.17 17.61 7.21
CA MET A 455 23.75 16.20 7.32
C MET A 455 24.82 15.24 6.74
N PRO A 456 25.18 14.11 7.41
CA PRO A 456 24.61 13.54 8.63
C PRO A 456 25.32 13.93 9.94
N GLU A 457 26.20 14.94 9.94
CA GLU A 457 27.03 15.30 11.09
C GLU A 457 26.22 15.80 12.28
N GLY A 458 26.53 15.34 13.49
CA GLY A 458 25.84 15.81 14.69
C GLY A 458 24.47 15.15 14.91
N ARG A 459 24.10 14.08 14.19
CA ARG A 459 22.76 13.45 14.26
C ARG A 459 22.85 12.01 14.71
N GLY A 460 21.83 11.57 15.44
CA GLY A 460 21.73 10.18 15.86
C GLY A 460 20.35 9.75 16.33
N ILE A 461 20.24 8.44 16.55
CA ILE A 461 19.03 7.75 16.97
C ILE A 461 19.37 6.93 18.21
N PHE A 462 18.62 7.12 19.28
CA PHE A 462 18.65 6.25 20.45
C PHE A 462 17.37 5.44 20.53
N HIS A 463 17.47 4.19 20.96
CA HIS A 463 16.31 3.40 21.37
C HIS A 463 16.66 2.46 22.53
N ASN A 464 15.68 2.16 23.38
CA ASN A 464 15.81 1.12 24.39
C ASN A 464 15.70 -0.28 23.76
N GLU A 465 16.02 -1.32 24.55
CA GLU A 465 15.97 -2.72 24.11
C GLU A 465 14.56 -3.14 23.67
N ASP A 466 13.53 -2.71 24.42
CA ASP A 466 12.12 -3.05 24.15
C ASP A 466 11.49 -2.26 23.00
N LYS A 467 12.23 -1.33 22.39
CA LYS A 467 11.76 -0.49 21.27
C LYS A 467 10.54 0.41 21.61
N THR A 468 10.23 0.57 22.89
CA THR A 468 9.14 1.43 23.41
C THR A 468 9.58 2.87 23.65
N PHE A 469 10.87 3.10 23.87
CA PHE A 469 11.46 4.41 24.10
C PHE A 469 12.50 4.73 23.04
N ARG A 470 12.41 5.91 22.43
CA ARG A 470 13.40 6.38 21.44
C ARG A 470 13.61 7.88 21.50
N VAL A 471 14.79 8.31 21.07
CA VAL A 471 15.16 9.73 20.97
C VAL A 471 15.79 9.97 19.60
N TRP A 472 15.28 10.97 18.87
CA TRP A 472 15.97 11.52 17.71
C TRP A 472 16.77 12.75 18.13
N VAL A 473 18.02 12.81 17.69
CA VAL A 473 18.96 13.88 18.06
C VAL A 473 19.25 14.75 16.85
N ASN A 474 19.05 16.06 17.00
CA ASN A 474 19.28 17.09 15.98
C ASN A 474 18.53 16.85 14.65
N GLU A 475 17.26 16.45 14.76
CA GLU A 475 16.34 16.30 13.60
C GLU A 475 15.64 17.63 13.32
N GLU A 476 14.49 17.91 13.96
CA GLU A 476 13.84 19.23 13.92
C GLU A 476 14.21 20.09 15.14
N ASP A 477 14.29 19.46 16.31
CA ASP A 477 14.77 20.03 17.58
C ASP A 477 16.01 19.21 18.04
N HIS A 478 16.74 19.69 19.04
CA HIS A 478 17.92 18.97 19.57
C HIS A 478 17.54 17.58 20.06
N LEU A 479 16.39 17.45 20.72
CA LEU A 479 15.83 16.18 21.15
C LEU A 479 14.38 16.06 20.72
N ARG A 480 14.02 14.93 20.12
CA ARG A 480 12.64 14.46 20.02
C ARG A 480 12.51 13.14 20.75
N ILE A 481 11.94 13.21 21.95
CA ILE A 481 11.75 12.07 22.86
C ILE A 481 10.40 11.46 22.55
N VAL A 482 10.36 10.15 22.31
CA VAL A 482 9.15 9.42 21.93
C VAL A 482 9.03 8.18 22.80
N PHE A 483 7.85 8.02 23.39
CA PHE A 483 7.44 6.81 24.08
C PHE A 483 6.23 6.20 23.37
N VAL A 484 6.23 4.88 23.19
CA VAL A 484 5.12 4.11 22.60
C VAL A 484 4.84 2.92 23.50
N GLU A 485 3.58 2.76 23.87
CA GLU A 485 3.10 1.66 24.69
C GLU A 485 1.91 0.99 24.01
N ASN A 486 1.95 -0.33 23.87
CA ASN A 486 0.85 -1.12 23.30
C ASN A 486 -0.19 -1.45 24.38
N SER A 487 -0.73 -0.42 25.01
CA SER A 487 -1.70 -0.52 26.10
C SER A 487 -2.71 0.63 26.02
N SER A 488 -3.84 0.50 26.72
CA SER A 488 -4.75 1.61 26.96
C SER A 488 -4.32 2.47 28.16
N ASP A 489 -3.19 2.17 28.80
CA ASP A 489 -2.73 2.85 30.00
C ASP A 489 -1.99 4.15 29.68
N ILE A 490 -2.76 5.17 29.28
CA ILE A 490 -2.20 6.49 28.97
C ILE A 490 -1.55 7.15 30.20
N ARG A 491 -2.00 6.81 31.42
CA ARG A 491 -1.40 7.31 32.66
C ARG A 491 -0.01 6.71 32.86
N GLY A 492 0.12 5.40 32.72
CA GLY A 492 1.41 4.69 32.77
C GLY A 492 2.37 5.17 31.68
N ALA A 493 1.87 5.32 30.44
CA ALA A 493 2.66 5.87 29.34
C ALA A 493 3.17 7.30 29.65
N PHE A 494 2.35 8.13 30.31
CA PHE A 494 2.76 9.47 30.74
C PHE A 494 3.78 9.43 31.89
N GLU A 495 3.63 8.53 32.86
CA GLU A 495 4.61 8.31 33.93
C GLU A 495 5.97 7.85 33.41
N HIS A 496 5.98 6.92 32.45
CA HIS A 496 7.20 6.51 31.76
C HIS A 496 7.85 7.67 31.00
N LEU A 497 7.06 8.49 30.31
CA LEU A 497 7.57 9.68 29.62
C LEU A 497 8.15 10.71 30.61
N VAL A 498 7.48 11.00 31.72
CA VAL A 498 7.98 11.94 32.73
C VAL A 498 9.32 11.46 33.27
N THR A 499 9.41 10.17 33.60
CA THR A 499 10.67 9.53 34.04
C THR A 499 11.77 9.67 32.99
N ALA A 500 11.45 9.43 31.72
CA ALA A 500 12.37 9.57 30.61
C ALA A 500 12.87 11.00 30.46
N ILE A 501 11.97 12.01 30.42
CA ILE A 501 12.35 13.42 30.28
C ILE A 501 13.25 13.86 31.43
N THR A 502 12.87 13.55 32.67
CA THR A 502 13.67 13.94 33.85
C THR A 502 15.03 13.26 33.86
N SER A 503 15.11 12.00 33.45
CA SER A 503 16.38 11.26 33.38
C SER A 503 17.27 11.77 32.24
N VAL A 504 16.69 12.10 31.08
CA VAL A 504 17.41 12.69 29.95
C VAL A 504 17.94 14.07 30.34
N GLU A 505 17.13 14.94 30.94
CA GLU A 505 17.55 16.26 31.41
C GLU A 505 18.70 16.16 32.43
N ALA A 506 18.56 15.28 33.43
CA ALA A 506 19.61 15.04 34.41
C ALA A 506 20.91 14.50 33.78
N SER A 507 20.80 13.66 32.75
CA SER A 507 21.95 13.06 32.07
C SER A 507 22.75 14.04 31.20
N ILE A 508 22.09 15.09 30.68
CA ILE A 508 22.69 16.12 29.82
C ILE A 508 23.32 17.24 30.65
N GLY A 509 22.81 17.49 31.86
CA GLY A 509 23.30 18.54 32.78
C GLY A 509 24.57 18.21 33.55
N GLY A 510 24.87 16.94 33.85
CA GLY A 510 26.01 16.56 34.71
C GLY A 510 25.89 17.11 36.15
N ASP A 511 27.01 17.19 36.89
CA ASP A 511 27.08 17.76 38.25
C ASP A 511 27.02 19.31 38.28
N SER A 512 27.08 19.98 37.13
CA SER A 512 27.05 21.44 36.99
C SER A 512 25.72 21.92 36.42
N ALA A 513 24.99 22.73 37.18
CA ALA A 513 23.63 23.21 36.89
C ALA A 513 23.46 24.15 35.65
N GLU A 514 24.35 24.11 34.65
CA GLU A 514 24.46 25.16 33.62
C GLU A 514 23.73 24.86 32.29
N LYS A 515 23.33 23.62 31.98
CA LYS A 515 22.64 23.29 30.71
C LYS A 515 21.26 22.69 30.95
N LYS A 516 20.21 23.50 30.79
CA LYS A 516 18.79 23.10 30.91
C LYS A 516 18.08 23.12 29.57
N PHE A 517 16.86 22.59 29.53
CA PHE A 517 16.00 22.79 28.37
C PHE A 517 15.54 24.26 28.27
N MET A 518 15.59 24.81 27.06
CA MET A 518 15.12 26.16 26.76
C MET A 518 13.63 26.29 27.08
N CYS A 519 13.28 27.22 27.96
CA CYS A 519 11.90 27.49 28.35
C CYS A 519 11.70 28.98 28.63
N ASP A 520 10.59 29.53 28.13
CA ASP A 520 10.18 30.91 28.31
C ASP A 520 8.80 30.96 29.00
N PRO A 521 8.56 31.90 29.95
CA PRO A 521 7.27 32.00 30.63
C PRO A 521 6.05 32.22 29.72
N LYS A 522 6.23 32.90 28.57
CA LYS A 522 5.17 33.16 27.59
C LYS A 522 5.03 31.99 26.61
N TYR A 523 6.14 31.46 26.10
CA TYR A 523 6.11 30.47 25.02
C TYR A 523 6.26 29.01 25.47
N GLY A 524 6.50 28.74 26.76
CA GLY A 524 6.83 27.42 27.25
C GLY A 524 8.18 26.93 26.74
N TYR A 525 8.31 25.63 26.49
CA TYR A 525 9.52 25.09 25.87
C TYR A 525 9.70 25.68 24.47
N ILE A 526 10.92 26.11 24.17
CA ILE A 526 11.25 26.75 22.89
C ILE A 526 11.55 25.68 21.83
N HIS A 527 10.96 25.84 20.65
CA HIS A 527 11.06 24.90 19.53
C HIS A 527 11.50 25.60 18.25
N THR A 528 12.03 24.83 17.29
CA THR A 528 12.33 25.31 15.93
C THR A 528 11.06 25.79 15.20
N CYS A 529 9.98 25.01 15.28
CA CYS A 529 8.71 25.34 14.66
C CYS A 529 7.74 25.95 15.69
N PRO A 530 7.17 27.16 15.46
CA PRO A 530 6.22 27.78 16.40
C PRO A 530 4.99 26.93 16.70
N SER A 531 4.62 26.01 15.81
CA SER A 531 3.52 25.09 16.04
C SER A 531 3.76 24.15 17.24
N ASN A 532 5.01 23.90 17.62
CA ASN A 532 5.36 22.98 18.71
C ASN A 532 5.59 23.68 20.06
N LEU A 533 5.47 25.01 20.15
CA LEU A 533 5.63 25.74 21.41
C LEU A 533 4.69 25.26 22.54
N GLY A 534 5.02 25.64 23.77
CA GLY A 534 4.32 25.25 24.98
C GLY A 534 4.89 23.98 25.57
N THR A 535 4.08 22.92 25.62
CA THR A 535 4.52 21.61 26.12
C THR A 535 5.47 20.88 25.17
N GLY A 536 5.42 21.19 23.87
CA GLY A 536 6.01 20.36 22.83
C GLY A 536 5.38 18.98 22.70
N MET A 537 4.28 18.71 23.43
CA MET A 537 3.75 17.37 23.60
C MET A 537 2.70 17.04 22.54
N ARG A 538 2.87 15.89 21.87
CA ARG A 538 1.84 15.28 21.04
C ARG A 538 1.58 13.86 21.51
N ILE A 539 0.38 13.66 22.04
CA ILE A 539 -0.21 12.39 22.41
C ILE A 539 -0.97 11.88 21.18
N THR A 540 -0.83 10.61 20.85
CA THR A 540 -1.58 9.92 19.81
C THR A 540 -2.05 8.60 20.36
N VAL A 541 -3.36 8.39 20.36
CA VAL A 541 -3.98 7.13 20.78
C VAL A 541 -4.52 6.47 19.52
N ARG A 542 -4.03 5.27 19.22
CA ARG A 542 -4.54 4.45 18.12
C ARG A 542 -5.69 3.61 18.62
N VAL A 543 -6.85 3.80 18.03
CA VAL A 543 -8.10 3.14 18.43
C VAL A 543 -8.70 2.36 17.29
N ASP A 544 -9.32 1.23 17.60
CA ASP A 544 -10.19 0.47 16.70
C ASP A 544 -11.64 0.86 16.98
N SER A 545 -12.29 1.52 16.02
CA SER A 545 -13.58 2.17 16.19
C SER A 545 -14.58 1.74 15.11
N PRO A 546 -15.05 0.49 15.13
CA PRO A 546 -15.91 -0.05 14.07
C PRO A 546 -17.28 0.63 14.01
N GLY A 547 -17.81 1.14 15.12
CA GLY A 547 -19.08 1.87 15.13
C GLY A 547 -19.00 3.19 14.36
N TRP A 548 -17.96 3.98 14.61
CA TRP A 548 -17.69 5.23 13.88
C TRP A 548 -17.24 4.98 12.44
N ALA A 549 -16.49 3.90 12.18
CA ALA A 549 -16.15 3.49 10.82
C ALA A 549 -17.40 3.24 9.95
N ALA A 550 -18.38 2.53 10.51
CA ALA A 550 -19.65 2.27 9.84
C ALA A 550 -20.54 3.53 9.71
N HIS A 551 -20.40 4.49 10.63
CA HIS A 551 -21.22 5.71 10.64
C HIS A 551 -20.67 6.84 9.75
N GLY A 552 -19.35 6.93 9.59
CA GLY A 552 -18.67 7.88 8.70
C GLY A 552 -17.49 8.60 9.36
N PHE A 553 -16.35 8.64 8.65
CA PHE A 553 -15.11 9.26 9.14
C PHE A 553 -15.22 10.78 9.33
N ASP A 554 -15.97 11.47 8.48
CA ASP A 554 -16.15 12.93 8.60
C ASP A 554 -16.89 13.29 9.89
N LEU A 555 -17.88 12.47 10.29
CA LEU A 555 -18.61 12.63 11.54
C LEU A 555 -17.73 12.34 12.77
N LEU A 556 -16.87 11.31 12.71
CA LEU A 556 -15.88 11.08 13.76
C LEU A 556 -14.90 12.27 13.85
N THR A 557 -14.51 12.85 12.72
CA THR A 557 -13.61 14.01 12.68
C THR A 557 -14.28 15.24 13.31
N GLU A 558 -15.54 15.53 12.96
CA GLU A 558 -16.35 16.56 13.60
C GLU A 558 -16.46 16.32 15.10
N ARG A 559 -16.73 15.07 15.50
CA ARG A 559 -16.86 14.70 16.91
C ARG A 559 -15.54 14.87 17.68
N CYS A 560 -14.43 14.51 17.08
CA CYS A 560 -13.09 14.77 17.63
C CYS A 560 -12.82 16.27 17.79
N ASN A 561 -13.29 17.10 16.85
CA ASN A 561 -13.14 18.55 16.93
C ASN A 561 -13.84 19.16 18.16
N ASP A 562 -15.00 18.62 18.57
CA ASP A 562 -15.70 19.05 19.79
C ASP A 562 -14.83 18.92 21.06
N PHE A 563 -13.90 17.97 21.07
CA PHE A 563 -12.96 17.73 22.16
C PHE A 563 -11.59 18.38 21.94
N SER A 564 -11.43 19.20 20.90
CA SER A 564 -10.12 19.76 20.51
C SER A 564 -9.04 18.70 20.24
N VAL A 565 -9.44 17.55 19.69
CA VAL A 565 -8.52 16.51 19.20
C VAL A 565 -8.66 16.35 17.69
N ASP A 566 -7.56 16.00 17.03
CA ASP A 566 -7.51 15.62 15.63
C ASP A 566 -7.75 14.12 15.46
N CYS A 567 -8.32 13.72 14.32
CA CYS A 567 -8.50 12.33 13.93
C CYS A 567 -7.88 12.08 12.55
N LYS A 568 -7.15 10.98 12.39
CA LYS A 568 -6.62 10.53 11.08
C LYS A 568 -6.86 9.04 10.91
N ARG A 569 -7.16 8.62 9.67
CA ARG A 569 -7.17 7.20 9.31
C ARG A 569 -5.76 6.62 9.34
N VAL A 570 -5.63 5.39 9.80
CA VAL A 570 -4.37 4.65 9.71
C VAL A 570 -4.22 4.07 8.31
N LEU A 571 -3.09 4.32 7.67
CA LEU A 571 -2.74 3.71 6.38
C LEU A 571 -2.03 2.38 6.63
N THR A 572 -2.39 1.36 5.86
CA THR A 572 -1.66 0.09 5.77
C THR A 572 -0.35 0.28 5.02
N GLU A 573 0.54 -0.72 5.06
CA GLU A 573 1.80 -0.70 4.30
C GLU A 573 1.60 -0.54 2.79
N THR A 574 0.42 -0.90 2.27
CA THR A 574 0.05 -0.76 0.85
C THR A 574 -0.52 0.62 0.49
N GLY A 575 -0.66 1.52 1.47
CA GLY A 575 -1.27 2.84 1.30
C GLY A 575 -2.80 2.85 1.30
N SER A 576 -3.46 1.70 1.46
CA SER A 576 -4.91 1.62 1.72
C SER A 576 -5.23 2.01 3.17
N THR A 577 -6.43 2.49 3.47
CA THR A 577 -6.83 2.76 4.87
C THR A 577 -7.29 1.47 5.53
N ASP A 578 -6.82 1.20 6.75
CA ASP A 578 -7.46 0.20 7.60
C ASP A 578 -8.86 0.72 7.98
N GLY A 579 -9.89 -0.08 7.72
CA GLY A 579 -11.28 0.35 7.74
C GLY A 579 -11.77 0.83 9.10
N THR A 580 -11.16 0.39 10.20
CA THR A 580 -11.63 0.70 11.55
C THR A 580 -10.60 1.36 12.46
N LEU A 581 -9.34 1.49 12.02
CA LEU A 581 -8.27 2.09 12.83
C LEU A 581 -8.12 3.60 12.61
N PHE A 582 -8.08 4.33 13.73
CA PHE A 582 -7.91 5.78 13.76
C PHE A 582 -6.83 6.21 14.75
N ASP A 583 -6.00 7.18 14.35
CA ASP A 583 -5.07 7.88 15.22
C ASP A 583 -5.73 9.19 15.71
N ILE A 584 -6.03 9.26 17.00
CA ILE A 584 -6.60 10.45 17.66
C ILE A 584 -5.50 11.18 18.43
N SER A 585 -5.33 12.50 18.21
CA SER A 585 -4.23 13.27 18.82
C SER A 585 -4.64 14.66 19.30
N ASN A 586 -3.97 15.21 20.31
CA ASN A 586 -4.26 16.57 20.80
C ASN A 586 -3.90 17.66 19.76
N LYS A 587 -4.77 18.68 19.65
CA LYS A 587 -4.49 19.91 18.88
C LYS A 587 -3.67 20.92 19.67
N HIS A 588 -4.06 21.14 20.93
CA HIS A 588 -3.46 22.14 21.81
C HIS A 588 -2.05 21.75 22.25
N ARG A 589 -1.18 22.76 22.40
CA ARG A 589 0.21 22.61 22.91
C ARG A 589 0.62 23.79 23.79
N LEU A 590 0.37 25.01 23.30
CA LEU A 590 0.61 26.25 24.02
C LEU A 590 -0.66 26.69 24.78
N GLY A 591 -0.48 27.32 25.95
CA GLY A 591 -1.58 27.68 26.85
C GLY A 591 -2.22 26.52 27.65
N TRP A 592 -1.82 25.27 27.38
CA TRP A 592 -2.29 24.07 28.08
C TRP A 592 -1.10 23.33 28.70
N SER A 593 -1.20 22.90 29.95
CA SER A 593 -0.19 22.07 30.60
C SER A 593 -0.23 20.60 30.14
N GLU A 594 0.84 19.85 30.36
CA GLU A 594 0.91 18.43 29.96
C GLU A 594 -0.18 17.59 30.65
N VAL A 595 -0.42 17.82 31.94
CA VAL A 595 -1.52 17.21 32.70
C VAL A 595 -2.89 17.51 32.09
N GLU A 596 -3.15 18.75 31.65
CA GLU A 596 -4.42 19.11 31.03
C GLU A 596 -4.61 18.42 29.67
N LEU A 597 -3.55 18.30 28.88
CA LEU A 597 -3.58 17.57 27.60
C LEU A 597 -3.88 16.08 27.80
N ILE A 598 -3.26 15.42 28.79
CA ILE A 598 -3.54 14.01 29.11
C ILE A 598 -5.00 13.84 29.56
N ASN A 599 -5.48 14.72 30.46
CA ASN A 599 -6.86 14.68 30.94
C ASN A 599 -7.88 14.91 29.81
N MET A 600 -7.60 15.83 28.89
CA MET A 600 -8.41 16.07 27.70
C MET A 600 -8.45 14.82 26.80
N MET A 601 -7.29 14.20 26.54
CA MET A 601 -7.23 12.97 25.74
C MET A 601 -8.01 11.82 26.39
N ILE A 602 -7.87 11.61 27.70
CA ILE A 602 -8.67 10.61 28.43
C ILE A 602 -10.17 10.85 28.26
N ALA A 603 -10.61 12.10 28.47
CA ALA A 603 -12.02 12.45 28.35
C ALA A 603 -12.57 12.24 26.93
N ALA A 604 -11.80 12.66 25.92
CA ALA A 604 -12.16 12.53 24.51
C ALA A 604 -12.29 11.06 24.11
N ILE A 605 -11.25 10.24 24.35
CA ILE A 605 -11.23 8.82 23.96
C ILE A 605 -12.32 8.04 24.67
N ASN A 606 -12.54 8.28 25.97
CA ASN A 606 -13.61 7.60 26.72
C ASN A 606 -14.99 7.94 26.14
N LYS A 607 -15.23 9.19 25.78
CA LYS A 607 -16.52 9.64 25.24
C LYS A 607 -16.76 9.09 23.84
N ILE A 608 -15.76 9.16 22.96
CA ILE A 608 -15.78 8.59 21.61
C ILE A 608 -16.02 7.09 21.68
N GLY A 609 -15.37 6.38 22.61
CA GLY A 609 -15.52 4.93 22.74
C GLY A 609 -16.88 4.47 23.25
N ILE A 610 -17.48 5.20 24.21
CA ILE A 610 -18.86 4.95 24.61
C ILE A 610 -19.81 5.13 23.43
N GLU A 611 -19.61 6.19 22.64
CA GLU A 611 -20.43 6.49 21.46
C GLU A 611 -20.23 5.44 20.36
N ASP A 612 -19.00 4.95 20.16
CA ASP A 612 -18.70 3.85 19.23
C ASP A 612 -19.50 2.60 19.61
N THR A 613 -19.49 2.22 20.89
CA THR A 613 -20.28 1.09 21.41
C THR A 613 -21.78 1.28 21.15
N VAL A 614 -22.30 2.50 21.35
CA VAL A 614 -23.72 2.81 21.07
C VAL A 614 -24.02 2.74 19.58
N LEU A 615 -23.13 3.24 18.72
CA LEU A 615 -23.29 3.16 17.26
C LEU A 615 -23.29 1.70 16.80
N GLN A 616 -22.40 0.87 17.32
CA GLN A 616 -22.41 -0.56 17.06
C GLN A 616 -23.73 -1.22 17.50
N LEU A 617 -24.28 -0.86 18.67
CA LEU A 617 -25.57 -1.37 19.15
C LEU A 617 -26.74 -0.90 18.28
N LYS A 618 -26.75 0.38 17.87
CA LYS A 618 -27.76 0.92 16.96
C LYS A 618 -27.72 0.24 15.61
N TYR A 619 -26.54 -0.02 15.07
CA TYR A 619 -26.35 -0.77 13.82
C TYR A 619 -26.89 -2.20 13.97
N ARG A 620 -26.59 -2.88 15.08
CA ARG A 620 -27.15 -4.22 15.39
C ARG A 620 -28.67 -4.24 15.54
N ILE A 621 -29.29 -3.17 16.05
CA ILE A 621 -30.76 -3.07 16.22
C ILE A 621 -31.44 -2.67 14.90
N ALA A 622 -30.81 -1.83 14.08
CA ALA A 622 -31.32 -1.44 12.77
C ALA A 622 -31.28 -2.58 11.73
N ASP A 623 -30.42 -3.59 11.95
CA ASP A 623 -30.26 -4.78 11.10
C ASP A 623 -31.32 -5.88 11.32
N ILE A 624 -32.31 -5.72 12.22
CA ILE A 624 -33.39 -6.72 12.35
C ILE A 624 -34.36 -6.54 11.19
N GLU A 625 -34.16 -7.32 10.14
CA GLU A 625 -35.05 -7.35 8.98
C GLU A 625 -36.50 -7.69 9.38
N PRO A 626 -37.50 -6.99 8.80
CA PRO A 626 -38.90 -7.31 9.02
C PRO A 626 -39.20 -8.74 8.54
N PHE A 627 -40.18 -9.41 9.16
CA PHE A 627 -40.60 -10.75 8.74
C PHE A 627 -40.99 -10.74 7.25
N PRO A 628 -40.34 -11.54 6.39
CA PRO A 628 -40.56 -11.48 4.95
C PRO A 628 -41.87 -12.17 4.57
N GLU A 629 -42.45 -11.75 3.45
CA GLU A 629 -43.55 -12.47 2.82
C GLU A 629 -43.01 -13.71 2.11
N ILE A 630 -43.27 -14.90 2.66
CA ILE A 630 -42.89 -16.17 2.04
C ILE A 630 -43.92 -16.50 0.95
N LYS A 631 -43.54 -16.36 -0.32
CA LYS A 631 -44.41 -16.62 -1.47
C LYS A 631 -44.69 -18.11 -1.69
N SER A 632 -43.73 -18.98 -1.43
CA SER A 632 -43.90 -20.43 -1.52
C SER A 632 -44.65 -20.98 -0.31
N VAL A 633 -45.96 -20.71 -0.24
CA VAL A 633 -46.82 -20.99 0.93
C VAL A 633 -46.91 -22.48 1.30
N ASN A 634 -46.61 -23.38 0.37
CA ASN A 634 -46.62 -24.84 0.59
C ASN A 634 -45.22 -25.42 0.85
N SER A 635 -44.18 -24.59 0.92
CA SER A 635 -42.81 -25.03 1.13
C SER A 635 -42.54 -25.44 2.58
N LEU A 636 -41.49 -26.24 2.79
CA LEU A 636 -40.98 -26.55 4.13
C LEU A 636 -40.49 -25.29 4.86
N VAL A 637 -39.97 -24.27 4.14
CA VAL A 637 -39.66 -22.96 4.73
C VAL A 637 -40.91 -22.29 5.31
N ALA A 638 -42.02 -22.23 4.58
CA ALA A 638 -43.26 -21.64 5.08
C ALA A 638 -43.77 -22.35 6.35
N LYS A 639 -43.55 -23.67 6.44
CA LYS A 639 -43.92 -24.50 7.59
C LYS A 639 -43.01 -24.27 8.80
N TYR A 640 -41.69 -24.18 8.61
CA TYR A 640 -40.69 -24.18 9.69
C TYR A 640 -40.06 -22.81 10.01
N VAL A 641 -40.42 -21.76 9.27
CA VAL A 641 -40.00 -20.38 9.55
C VAL A 641 -41.22 -19.50 9.89
N PRO A 642 -41.99 -19.80 10.94
CA PRO A 642 -43.01 -18.88 11.42
C PRO A 642 -42.36 -17.62 11.99
N LYS A 643 -43.12 -16.53 12.08
CA LYS A 643 -42.65 -15.23 12.60
C LYS A 643 -41.88 -15.35 13.93
N LYS A 644 -42.32 -16.23 14.84
CA LYS A 644 -41.63 -16.45 16.13
C LYS A 644 -40.19 -16.99 15.96
N VAL A 645 -39.96 -17.87 15.00
CA VAL A 645 -38.62 -18.40 14.70
C VAL A 645 -37.77 -17.32 14.03
N TRP A 646 -38.36 -16.56 13.09
CA TRP A 646 -37.70 -15.42 12.48
C TRP A 646 -37.27 -14.37 13.51
N ASP A 647 -38.17 -13.92 14.38
CA ASP A 647 -37.88 -12.89 15.39
C ASP A 647 -36.69 -13.26 16.29
N ARG A 648 -36.42 -14.56 16.46
CA ARG A 648 -35.29 -15.07 17.24
C ARG A 648 -34.00 -15.19 16.43
N LEU A 649 -34.07 -15.51 15.14
CA LEU A 649 -32.92 -15.89 14.32
C LEU A 649 -32.52 -14.84 13.26
N ALA A 650 -33.40 -13.88 12.92
CA ALA A 650 -33.21 -12.95 11.80
C ALA A 650 -31.98 -12.03 11.96
N ALA A 651 -31.61 -11.71 13.20
CA ALA A 651 -30.44 -10.89 13.51
C ALA A 651 -29.13 -11.69 13.54
N HIS A 652 -29.21 -13.02 13.51
CA HIS A 652 -28.04 -13.89 13.64
C HIS A 652 -27.30 -14.00 12.31
N LYS A 653 -25.98 -13.83 12.36
CA LYS A 653 -25.05 -13.98 11.24
C LYS A 653 -24.11 -15.13 11.58
N THR A 654 -23.97 -16.08 10.67
CA THR A 654 -23.09 -17.24 10.89
C THR A 654 -21.63 -16.80 11.03
N LYS A 655 -20.84 -17.57 11.79
CA LYS A 655 -19.44 -17.21 12.06
C LYS A 655 -18.55 -17.32 10.83
N THR A 656 -18.74 -18.33 9.99
CA THR A 656 -17.86 -18.61 8.85
C THR A 656 -18.00 -17.61 7.71
N SER A 657 -19.23 -17.25 7.31
CA SER A 657 -19.47 -16.35 6.17
C SER A 657 -20.35 -15.13 6.46
N GLY A 658 -20.85 -14.97 7.68
CA GLY A 658 -21.80 -13.90 8.01
C GLY A 658 -23.18 -14.10 7.39
N PHE A 659 -23.52 -15.31 6.96
CA PHE A 659 -24.75 -15.66 6.29
C PHE A 659 -25.95 -15.53 7.23
N THR A 660 -27.09 -15.07 6.72
CA THR A 660 -28.32 -14.83 7.51
C THR A 660 -29.43 -15.82 7.16
N LEU A 661 -30.40 -15.94 8.07
CA LEU A 661 -31.62 -16.71 7.79
C LEU A 661 -32.39 -16.15 6.59
N SER A 662 -32.38 -14.83 6.40
CA SER A 662 -33.01 -14.15 5.24
C SER A 662 -32.42 -14.63 3.92
N GLN A 663 -31.09 -14.67 3.83
CA GLN A 663 -30.38 -15.18 2.65
C GLN A 663 -30.67 -16.67 2.46
N ALA A 664 -30.71 -17.45 3.54
CA ALA A 664 -31.00 -18.88 3.46
C ALA A 664 -32.37 -19.16 2.85
N ILE A 665 -33.41 -18.40 3.19
CA ILE A 665 -34.79 -18.62 2.74
C ILE A 665 -35.18 -17.84 1.48
N ASN A 666 -34.26 -17.08 0.90
CA ASN A 666 -34.56 -16.10 -0.15
C ASN A 666 -35.29 -16.72 -1.36
N CYS A 667 -35.00 -17.97 -1.71
CA CYS A 667 -35.71 -18.67 -2.78
C CYS A 667 -37.21 -18.83 -2.50
N ALA A 668 -37.59 -19.22 -1.28
CA ALA A 668 -39.00 -19.34 -0.87
C ALA A 668 -39.72 -17.99 -0.76
N VAL A 669 -38.97 -16.91 -0.55
CA VAL A 669 -39.47 -15.53 -0.53
C VAL A 669 -39.67 -14.99 -1.95
N GLN A 670 -38.77 -15.30 -2.88
CA GLN A 670 -38.84 -14.77 -4.24
C GLN A 670 -39.82 -15.53 -5.13
N PHE A 671 -39.91 -16.84 -4.97
CA PHE A 671 -40.69 -17.74 -5.81
C PHE A 671 -41.82 -18.41 -5.02
N ASP A 672 -42.89 -18.82 -5.69
CA ASP A 672 -44.09 -19.45 -5.10
C ASP A 672 -44.18 -20.97 -5.32
N ASN A 673 -43.20 -21.56 -5.99
CA ASN A 673 -43.17 -22.94 -6.45
C ASN A 673 -42.13 -23.83 -5.74
N GLN A 674 -41.56 -23.37 -4.63
CA GLN A 674 -40.51 -24.09 -3.92
C GLN A 674 -41.08 -25.23 -3.06
N ASN A 675 -40.41 -26.38 -3.06
CA ASN A 675 -40.68 -27.47 -2.12
C ASN A 675 -39.94 -27.26 -0.79
N CYS A 676 -38.60 -27.13 -0.84
CA CYS A 676 -37.81 -26.74 0.33
C CYS A 676 -37.64 -25.21 0.38
N GLY A 677 -36.97 -24.65 -0.63
CA GLY A 677 -36.75 -23.20 -0.78
C GLY A 677 -35.71 -22.61 0.18
N ILE A 678 -34.82 -23.44 0.75
CA ILE A 678 -33.75 -23.02 1.66
C ILE A 678 -32.38 -23.54 1.23
N TYR A 679 -31.34 -22.72 1.39
CA TYR A 679 -29.94 -23.05 1.14
C TYR A 679 -29.04 -22.60 2.29
N ALA A 680 -28.00 -23.37 2.60
CA ALA A 680 -27.00 -23.06 3.61
C ALA A 680 -25.81 -22.31 2.97
N GLY A 681 -25.37 -21.22 3.61
CA GLY A 681 -24.20 -20.45 3.16
C GLY A 681 -22.88 -20.96 3.68
N ASP A 682 -22.89 -21.72 4.77
CA ASP A 682 -21.71 -22.35 5.36
C ASP A 682 -22.11 -23.53 6.27
N TRP A 683 -21.11 -24.23 6.80
CA TRP A 683 -21.34 -25.31 7.77
C TRP A 683 -22.05 -24.82 9.04
N ASP A 684 -21.76 -23.60 9.48
CA ASP A 684 -22.38 -23.02 10.68
C ASP A 684 -23.88 -22.76 10.50
N SER A 685 -24.36 -22.57 9.27
CA SER A 685 -25.79 -22.42 8.95
C SER A 685 -26.61 -23.60 9.48
N TYR A 686 -26.09 -24.83 9.40
CA TYR A 686 -26.76 -26.04 9.89
C TYR A 686 -26.82 -26.11 11.42
N LYS A 687 -25.94 -25.39 12.13
CA LYS A 687 -25.88 -25.35 13.60
C LYS A 687 -26.66 -24.16 14.15
N ASP A 688 -26.39 -22.98 13.62
CA ASP A 688 -26.91 -21.70 14.08
C ASP A 688 -28.40 -21.55 13.76
N PHE A 689 -28.83 -22.13 12.63
CA PHE A 689 -30.23 -22.17 12.21
C PHE A 689 -30.81 -23.59 12.33
N ALA A 690 -30.29 -24.43 13.22
CA ALA A 690 -30.72 -25.82 13.40
C ALA A 690 -32.24 -25.95 13.63
N ASP A 691 -32.85 -25.00 14.37
CA ASP A 691 -34.30 -24.95 14.60
C ASP A 691 -35.14 -24.87 13.31
N VAL A 692 -34.52 -24.47 12.19
CA VAL A 692 -35.13 -24.44 10.85
C VAL A 692 -34.62 -25.61 10.00
N PHE A 693 -33.30 -25.81 9.90
CA PHE A 693 -32.73 -26.84 9.01
C PHE A 693 -33.07 -28.27 9.47
N ASP A 694 -33.01 -28.58 10.76
CA ASP A 694 -33.26 -29.94 11.26
C ASP A 694 -34.64 -30.48 10.91
N PRO A 695 -35.75 -29.78 11.20
CA PRO A 695 -37.07 -30.30 10.86
C PRO A 695 -37.28 -30.38 9.34
N ILE A 696 -36.71 -29.47 8.55
CA ILE A 696 -36.75 -29.53 7.08
C ILE A 696 -36.03 -30.78 6.57
N ILE A 697 -34.84 -31.07 7.09
CA ILE A 697 -34.03 -32.25 6.72
C ILE A 697 -34.76 -33.54 7.09
N GLN A 698 -35.31 -33.62 8.30
CA GLN A 698 -36.06 -34.79 8.78
C GLN A 698 -37.28 -35.09 7.90
N GLU A 699 -38.09 -34.07 7.58
CA GLU A 699 -39.27 -34.25 6.75
C GLU A 699 -38.93 -34.57 5.29
N TYR A 700 -37.94 -33.88 4.70
CA TYR A 700 -37.56 -34.11 3.31
C TYR A 700 -36.95 -35.50 3.08
N HIS A 701 -36.04 -35.92 3.96
CA HIS A 701 -35.37 -37.22 3.83
C HIS A 701 -36.15 -38.37 4.47
N GLY A 702 -37.21 -38.09 5.24
CA GLY A 702 -38.02 -39.09 5.93
C GLY A 702 -37.24 -39.82 7.03
N ILE A 703 -36.42 -39.09 7.79
CA ILE A 703 -35.52 -39.64 8.81
C ILE A 703 -35.85 -39.08 10.20
N ASP A 704 -35.56 -39.86 11.24
CA ASP A 704 -35.71 -39.41 12.63
C ASP A 704 -34.52 -38.54 13.07
N ALA A 705 -34.75 -37.68 14.07
CA ALA A 705 -33.73 -36.78 14.62
C ALA A 705 -32.47 -37.49 15.17
N SER A 706 -32.57 -38.77 15.55
CA SER A 706 -31.45 -39.58 16.03
C SER A 706 -30.70 -40.32 14.92
N THR A 707 -31.12 -40.17 13.66
CA THR A 707 -30.47 -40.83 12.51
C THR A 707 -29.07 -40.27 12.34
N THR A 708 -28.08 -41.16 12.22
CA THR A 708 -26.71 -40.83 11.82
C THR A 708 -26.44 -41.30 10.40
N HIS A 709 -25.40 -40.75 9.77
CA HIS A 709 -24.99 -41.12 8.43
C HIS A 709 -23.71 -41.96 8.44
N THR A 710 -23.58 -42.85 7.46
CA THR A 710 -22.34 -43.62 7.24
C THR A 710 -22.03 -43.64 5.75
N SER A 711 -20.88 -43.09 5.38
CA SER A 711 -20.37 -43.16 4.00
C SER A 711 -19.59 -44.46 3.78
N ASN A 712 -19.75 -45.05 2.60
CA ASN A 712 -19.06 -46.28 2.20
C ASN A 712 -19.00 -46.36 0.67
N MET A 713 -17.82 -46.08 0.11
CA MET A 713 -17.51 -46.19 -1.33
C MET A 713 -16.75 -47.47 -1.71
N ASP A 714 -16.88 -48.55 -0.92
CA ASP A 714 -16.20 -49.82 -1.19
C ASP A 714 -16.91 -50.63 -2.30
N ILE A 715 -16.32 -50.60 -3.50
CA ILE A 715 -16.81 -51.30 -4.69
C ILE A 715 -17.01 -52.80 -4.49
N SER A 716 -16.21 -53.45 -3.62
CA SER A 716 -16.27 -54.90 -3.40
C SER A 716 -17.60 -55.35 -2.80
N LYS A 717 -18.35 -54.42 -2.19
CA LYS A 717 -19.66 -54.66 -1.59
C LYS A 717 -20.82 -54.59 -2.60
N ILE A 718 -20.58 -54.13 -3.83
CA ILE A 718 -21.58 -54.15 -4.90
C ILE A 718 -21.73 -55.56 -5.46
N LYS A 719 -22.96 -56.05 -5.54
CA LYS A 719 -23.33 -57.36 -6.07
C LYS A 719 -23.92 -57.20 -7.47
N GLY A 720 -23.36 -57.92 -8.43
CA GLY A 720 -23.82 -57.88 -9.83
C GLY A 720 -23.51 -56.55 -10.54
N ASN A 721 -24.18 -56.34 -11.68
CA ASN A 721 -24.19 -55.12 -12.48
C ASN A 721 -25.57 -55.04 -13.15
N ILE A 722 -25.80 -54.08 -14.06
CA ILE A 722 -26.94 -54.18 -14.97
C ILE A 722 -26.76 -55.43 -15.84
N ASN A 723 -27.83 -56.22 -16.00
CA ASN A 723 -27.79 -57.46 -16.77
C ASN A 723 -27.45 -57.22 -18.24
N ASP A 724 -26.73 -58.16 -18.85
CA ASP A 724 -26.40 -58.12 -20.28
C ASP A 724 -27.67 -58.16 -21.14
N GLY A 725 -27.71 -57.33 -22.19
CA GLY A 725 -28.85 -57.24 -23.11
C GLY A 725 -29.92 -56.19 -22.76
N ILE A 726 -29.83 -55.55 -21.58
CA ILE A 726 -30.66 -54.39 -21.25
C ILE A 726 -30.23 -53.19 -22.11
N PRO A 727 -31.15 -52.46 -22.77
CA PRO A 727 -30.83 -51.34 -23.66
C PRO A 727 -30.44 -50.09 -22.86
N VAL A 728 -29.24 -50.12 -22.26
CA VAL A 728 -28.66 -48.99 -21.53
C VAL A 728 -27.79 -48.15 -22.46
N HIS A 729 -28.09 -46.85 -22.51
CA HIS A 729 -27.30 -45.87 -23.27
C HIS A 729 -26.07 -45.41 -22.49
N SER A 730 -26.24 -45.11 -21.20
CA SER A 730 -25.16 -44.59 -20.35
C SER A 730 -25.44 -44.76 -18.87
N VAL A 731 -24.38 -44.89 -18.09
CA VAL A 731 -24.39 -44.74 -16.63
C VAL A 731 -23.70 -43.44 -16.25
N ARG A 732 -24.25 -42.73 -15.26
CA ARG A 732 -23.64 -41.54 -14.67
C ARG A 732 -23.82 -41.55 -13.16
N ILE A 733 -22.72 -41.44 -12.41
CA ILE A 733 -22.76 -41.32 -10.95
C ILE A 733 -22.04 -40.03 -10.56
N ARG A 734 -22.71 -39.18 -9.81
CA ARG A 734 -22.14 -37.93 -9.29
C ARG A 734 -22.21 -37.86 -7.77
N VAL A 735 -21.28 -37.15 -7.17
CA VAL A 735 -21.32 -36.69 -5.78
C VAL A 735 -20.97 -35.22 -5.69
N GLY A 736 -21.60 -34.48 -4.79
CA GLY A 736 -21.10 -33.16 -4.39
C GLY A 736 -20.01 -33.30 -3.32
N ARG A 737 -19.10 -32.34 -3.19
CA ARG A 737 -18.21 -32.19 -2.02
C ARG A 737 -17.98 -30.71 -1.71
N SER A 738 -17.83 -30.42 -0.43
CA SER A 738 -17.46 -29.10 0.10
C SER A 738 -16.22 -29.25 0.98
N ILE A 739 -15.31 -28.29 0.93
CA ILE A 739 -14.04 -28.22 1.65
C ILE A 739 -14.31 -27.53 2.99
N ASP A 740 -13.82 -28.12 4.08
CA ASP A 740 -14.00 -27.54 5.42
C ASP A 740 -13.25 -26.20 5.57
N GLY A 741 -13.79 -25.31 6.40
CA GLY A 741 -13.23 -23.98 6.65
C GLY A 741 -13.56 -22.89 5.61
N TYR A 742 -14.26 -23.22 4.52
CA TYR A 742 -14.73 -22.26 3.51
C TYR A 742 -16.26 -22.09 3.57
N GLY A 743 -16.78 -20.94 3.10
CA GLY A 743 -18.22 -20.79 2.85
C GLY A 743 -18.70 -21.76 1.77
N LEU A 744 -19.91 -22.30 1.92
CA LEU A 744 -20.62 -23.03 0.85
C LEU A 744 -21.00 -22.05 -0.27
N SER A 745 -21.42 -22.53 -1.45
CA SER A 745 -21.63 -21.68 -2.63
C SER A 745 -22.47 -20.41 -2.41
N PRO A 746 -23.52 -20.41 -1.55
CA PRO A 746 -24.26 -19.19 -1.20
C PRO A 746 -23.49 -18.19 -0.32
N GLY A 747 -22.68 -18.67 0.62
CA GLY A 747 -21.96 -17.85 1.60
C GLY A 747 -20.50 -17.57 1.25
N ILE A 748 -19.95 -18.25 0.24
CA ILE A 748 -18.56 -18.05 -0.20
C ILE A 748 -18.33 -16.61 -0.66
N THR A 749 -17.23 -16.00 -0.21
CA THR A 749 -16.79 -14.69 -0.71
C THR A 749 -16.13 -14.81 -2.08
N GLN A 750 -16.03 -13.71 -2.84
CA GLN A 750 -15.33 -13.70 -4.12
C GLN A 750 -13.87 -14.18 -3.97
N GLU A 751 -13.17 -13.70 -2.95
CA GLU A 751 -11.79 -14.10 -2.64
C GLU A 751 -11.69 -15.60 -2.33
N GLN A 752 -12.57 -16.12 -1.47
CA GLN A 752 -12.61 -17.56 -1.17
C GLN A 752 -12.92 -18.39 -2.42
N ARG A 753 -13.81 -17.92 -3.28
CA ARG A 753 -14.18 -18.62 -4.52
C ARG A 753 -12.99 -18.74 -5.48
N LEU A 754 -12.24 -17.65 -5.66
CA LEU A 754 -11.00 -17.63 -6.46
C LEU A 754 -9.90 -18.49 -5.82
N ALA A 755 -9.82 -18.52 -4.49
CA ALA A 755 -8.90 -19.38 -3.76
C ALA A 755 -9.23 -20.87 -3.97
N VAL A 756 -10.51 -21.25 -3.91
CA VAL A 756 -10.97 -22.61 -4.23
C VAL A 756 -10.65 -22.95 -5.69
N GLU A 757 -10.89 -22.07 -6.65
CA GLU A 757 -10.54 -22.31 -8.06
C GLU A 757 -9.04 -22.57 -8.24
N THR A 758 -8.21 -21.72 -7.64
CA THR A 758 -6.75 -21.81 -7.72
C THR A 758 -6.25 -23.11 -7.09
N MET A 759 -6.78 -23.46 -5.92
CA MET A 759 -6.49 -24.72 -5.24
C MET A 759 -6.85 -25.92 -6.13
N MET A 760 -8.02 -25.88 -6.77
CA MET A 760 -8.46 -26.97 -7.63
C MET A 760 -7.62 -27.08 -8.91
N LYS A 761 -7.21 -25.96 -9.52
CA LYS A 761 -6.25 -25.97 -10.65
C LYS A 761 -4.99 -26.75 -10.29
N ASN A 762 -4.41 -26.48 -9.11
CA ASN A 762 -3.24 -27.19 -8.63
C ASN A 762 -3.53 -28.66 -8.32
N ALA A 763 -4.64 -28.94 -7.62
CA ALA A 763 -5.05 -30.30 -7.27
C ALA A 763 -5.22 -31.18 -8.51
N PHE A 764 -5.80 -30.66 -9.60
CA PHE A 764 -5.99 -31.41 -10.84
C PHE A 764 -4.69 -31.79 -11.54
N THR A 765 -3.60 -31.01 -11.38
CA THR A 765 -2.28 -31.37 -11.95
C THR A 765 -1.68 -32.63 -11.31
N LYS A 766 -2.15 -33.03 -10.13
CA LYS A 766 -1.68 -34.21 -9.39
C LYS A 766 -2.44 -35.49 -9.75
N LEU A 767 -3.55 -35.39 -10.48
CA LEU A 767 -4.31 -36.55 -10.93
C LEU A 767 -3.52 -37.32 -11.99
N GLN A 768 -3.49 -38.65 -11.86
CA GLN A 768 -2.69 -39.55 -12.71
C GLN A 768 -3.58 -40.62 -13.34
N GLY A 769 -3.03 -41.33 -14.34
CA GLY A 769 -3.70 -42.46 -14.98
C GLY A 769 -4.98 -42.03 -15.70
N ASP A 770 -6.05 -42.80 -15.51
CA ASP A 770 -7.36 -42.56 -16.13
C ASP A 770 -8.11 -41.35 -15.54
N LEU A 771 -7.58 -40.73 -14.47
CA LEU A 771 -8.12 -39.50 -13.87
C LEU A 771 -7.40 -38.24 -14.36
N ALA A 772 -6.25 -38.36 -15.04
CA ALA A 772 -5.52 -37.22 -15.58
C ALA A 772 -6.31 -36.51 -16.67
N GLY A 773 -6.26 -35.18 -16.70
CA GLY A 773 -7.16 -34.39 -17.53
C GLY A 773 -6.78 -32.92 -17.63
N THR A 774 -7.71 -32.13 -18.15
CA THR A 774 -7.53 -30.68 -18.35
C THR A 774 -8.63 -29.91 -17.63
N TYR A 775 -8.22 -28.79 -17.00
CA TYR A 775 -9.14 -27.84 -16.37
C TYR A 775 -9.39 -26.65 -17.31
N TYR A 776 -10.66 -26.28 -17.45
CA TYR A 776 -11.13 -25.19 -18.29
C TYR A 776 -11.85 -24.17 -17.39
N PRO A 777 -11.21 -23.02 -17.06
CA PRO A 777 -11.88 -21.94 -16.35
C PRO A 777 -12.96 -21.31 -17.24
N LEU A 778 -14.11 -20.95 -16.67
CA LEU A 778 -15.18 -20.32 -17.43
C LEU A 778 -14.86 -18.87 -17.84
N ALA A 779 -14.12 -18.13 -17.03
CA ALA A 779 -13.82 -16.70 -17.28
C ALA A 779 -13.00 -16.46 -18.55
N ASP A 780 -12.07 -17.36 -18.87
CA ASP A 780 -11.16 -17.26 -20.02
C ASP A 780 -11.38 -18.39 -21.05
N MET A 781 -12.59 -18.98 -21.08
CA MET A 781 -12.88 -20.11 -21.96
C MET A 781 -13.00 -19.66 -23.41
N ASP A 782 -12.24 -20.28 -24.31
CA ASP A 782 -12.37 -20.09 -25.76
C ASP A 782 -13.77 -20.52 -26.25
N GLU A 783 -14.35 -19.76 -27.18
CA GLU A 783 -15.73 -19.98 -27.67
C GLU A 783 -15.92 -21.34 -28.36
N ALA A 784 -14.89 -21.88 -29.03
CA ALA A 784 -14.95 -23.20 -29.63
C ALA A 784 -14.95 -24.31 -28.57
N VAL A 785 -14.16 -24.13 -27.50
CA VAL A 785 -14.15 -25.04 -26.34
C VAL A 785 -15.49 -24.97 -25.60
N HIS A 786 -16.02 -23.76 -25.39
CA HIS A 786 -17.33 -23.53 -24.79
C HIS A 786 -18.42 -24.27 -25.56
N LYS A 787 -18.48 -24.10 -26.88
CA LYS A 787 -19.45 -24.80 -27.74
C LYS A 787 -19.30 -26.32 -27.65
N GLN A 788 -18.08 -26.84 -27.69
CA GLN A 788 -17.82 -28.27 -27.58
C GLN A 788 -18.33 -28.84 -26.23
N LEU A 789 -18.07 -28.15 -25.12
CA LEU A 789 -18.52 -28.58 -23.79
C LEU A 789 -20.05 -28.48 -23.63
N VAL A 790 -20.71 -27.54 -24.32
CA VAL A 790 -22.17 -27.49 -24.42
C VAL A 790 -22.71 -28.68 -25.23
N ASP A 791 -22.14 -28.96 -26.40
CA ASP A 791 -22.56 -30.05 -27.27
C ASP A 791 -22.36 -31.43 -26.59
N ASP A 792 -21.30 -31.58 -25.79
CA ASP A 792 -21.03 -32.76 -24.97
C ASP A 792 -21.92 -32.86 -23.72
N HIS A 793 -22.76 -31.85 -23.44
CA HIS A 793 -23.60 -31.73 -22.24
C HIS A 793 -22.78 -31.72 -20.93
N PHE A 794 -21.57 -31.17 -20.98
CA PHE A 794 -20.64 -31.11 -19.85
C PHE A 794 -20.64 -29.75 -19.16
N LEU A 795 -20.94 -28.68 -19.88
CA LEU A 795 -20.93 -27.34 -19.32
C LEU A 795 -22.19 -27.05 -18.50
N PHE A 796 -22.01 -26.48 -17.31
CA PHE A 796 -23.08 -25.83 -16.56
C PHE A 796 -23.15 -24.34 -16.93
N MET A 797 -24.36 -23.77 -16.94
CA MET A 797 -24.60 -22.40 -17.37
C MET A 797 -25.25 -21.60 -16.24
N SER A 798 -25.06 -20.28 -16.28
CA SER A 798 -25.78 -19.33 -15.44
C SER A 798 -27.22 -19.14 -15.95
N GLY A 799 -28.09 -18.67 -15.08
CA GLY A 799 -29.48 -18.34 -15.38
C GLY A 799 -30.50 -19.27 -14.75
N ASP A 800 -30.11 -20.07 -13.74
CA ASP A 800 -31.10 -20.73 -12.89
C ASP A 800 -31.61 -19.73 -11.84
N PRO A 801 -32.92 -19.37 -11.87
CA PRO A 801 -33.45 -18.36 -10.96
C PRO A 801 -33.26 -18.70 -9.48
N ASN A 802 -33.21 -19.99 -9.12
CA ASN A 802 -33.00 -20.42 -7.74
C ASN A 802 -31.53 -20.22 -7.33
N LEU A 803 -30.57 -20.54 -8.21
CA LEU A 803 -29.15 -20.34 -7.92
C LEU A 803 -28.79 -18.86 -7.82
N GLU A 804 -29.39 -18.02 -8.68
CA GLU A 804 -29.31 -16.57 -8.58
C GLU A 804 -29.88 -16.05 -7.26
N ALA A 805 -31.11 -16.44 -6.91
CA ALA A 805 -31.75 -16.00 -5.67
C ALA A 805 -31.03 -16.52 -4.42
N ALA A 806 -30.44 -17.71 -4.46
CA ALA A 806 -29.61 -18.24 -3.39
C ALA A 806 -28.22 -17.56 -3.30
N GLY A 807 -27.84 -16.71 -4.25
CA GLY A 807 -26.55 -16.02 -4.27
C GLY A 807 -25.38 -16.88 -4.76
N MET A 808 -25.64 -18.04 -5.35
CA MET A 808 -24.59 -18.93 -5.87
C MET A 808 -23.97 -18.42 -7.18
N GLU A 809 -24.72 -17.63 -7.95
CA GLU A 809 -24.28 -17.01 -9.22
C GLU A 809 -23.63 -15.62 -9.05
N ARG A 810 -23.36 -15.16 -7.82
CA ARG A 810 -22.62 -13.89 -7.61
C ARG A 810 -21.26 -13.92 -8.30
N ASP A 811 -20.82 -12.80 -8.85
CA ASP A 811 -19.50 -12.66 -9.48
C ASP A 811 -19.30 -13.62 -10.68
N TRP A 812 -20.37 -13.99 -11.38
CA TRP A 812 -20.29 -14.92 -12.51
C TRP A 812 -19.51 -14.31 -13.70
N PRO A 813 -18.63 -15.06 -14.39
CA PRO A 813 -18.27 -16.48 -14.20
C PRO A 813 -17.01 -16.74 -13.35
N GLU A 814 -16.54 -15.77 -12.56
CA GLU A 814 -15.24 -15.83 -11.89
C GLU A 814 -15.13 -16.97 -10.88
N GLY A 815 -14.00 -17.68 -10.82
CA GLY A 815 -13.82 -18.78 -9.89
C GLY A 815 -14.50 -20.09 -10.29
N ARG A 816 -15.17 -20.16 -11.46
CA ARG A 816 -15.87 -21.35 -11.94
C ARG A 816 -15.10 -22.03 -13.06
N GLY A 817 -15.22 -23.34 -13.13
CA GLY A 817 -14.59 -24.11 -14.21
C GLY A 817 -15.01 -25.56 -14.22
N ILE A 818 -14.57 -26.24 -15.27
CA ILE A 818 -14.80 -27.67 -15.47
C ILE A 818 -13.47 -28.38 -15.71
N PHE A 819 -13.27 -29.49 -15.00
CA PHE A 819 -12.24 -30.46 -15.29
C PHE A 819 -12.86 -31.66 -15.98
N HIS A 820 -12.16 -32.25 -16.96
CA HIS A 820 -12.44 -33.62 -17.37
C HIS A 820 -11.18 -34.36 -17.82
N ASN A 821 -11.19 -35.68 -17.67
CA ASN A 821 -10.15 -36.55 -18.22
C ASN A 821 -10.24 -36.64 -19.76
N GLU A 822 -9.19 -37.14 -20.41
CA GLU A 822 -9.13 -37.26 -21.88
C GLU A 822 -10.27 -38.13 -22.44
N ALA A 823 -10.61 -39.22 -21.74
CA ALA A 823 -11.67 -40.14 -22.13
C ALA A 823 -13.09 -39.57 -21.92
N LYS A 824 -13.24 -38.39 -21.29
CA LYS A 824 -14.52 -37.77 -20.95
C LYS A 824 -15.43 -38.68 -20.09
N THR A 825 -14.80 -39.49 -19.23
CA THR A 825 -15.46 -40.45 -18.33
C THR A 825 -15.35 -40.07 -16.85
N PHE A 826 -14.55 -39.05 -16.53
CA PHE A 826 -14.42 -38.45 -15.20
C PHE A 826 -14.39 -36.93 -15.33
N LEU A 827 -15.26 -36.22 -14.60
CA LEU A 827 -15.43 -34.78 -14.66
C LEU A 827 -15.57 -34.18 -13.26
N VAL A 828 -15.13 -32.94 -13.09
CA VAL A 828 -15.36 -32.16 -11.86
C VAL A 828 -15.83 -30.76 -12.22
N TRP A 829 -17.02 -30.36 -11.76
CA TRP A 829 -17.43 -28.96 -11.78
C TRP A 829 -16.97 -28.25 -10.52
N VAL A 830 -16.46 -27.04 -10.67
CA VAL A 830 -15.94 -26.21 -9.59
C VAL A 830 -16.82 -24.96 -9.43
N ASN A 831 -17.30 -24.73 -8.21
CA ASN A 831 -18.06 -23.55 -7.76
C ASN A 831 -19.40 -23.31 -8.48
N GLU A 832 -20.16 -24.37 -8.77
CA GLU A 832 -21.55 -24.29 -9.24
C GLU A 832 -22.52 -24.24 -8.04
N GLU A 833 -23.33 -25.27 -7.79
CA GLU A 833 -24.28 -25.33 -6.66
C GLU A 833 -23.58 -25.74 -5.35
N ASP A 834 -22.62 -26.65 -5.46
CA ASP A 834 -21.65 -26.99 -4.42
C ASP A 834 -20.25 -26.53 -4.89
N GLN A 835 -19.28 -26.47 -3.97
CA GLN A 835 -17.91 -26.14 -4.33
C GLN A 835 -17.34 -27.13 -5.34
N LEU A 836 -17.64 -28.43 -5.19
CA LEU A 836 -17.24 -29.48 -6.12
C LEU A 836 -18.41 -30.39 -6.47
N ARG A 837 -18.55 -30.73 -7.75
CA ARG A 837 -19.41 -31.82 -8.22
C ARG A 837 -18.56 -32.79 -9.03
N ILE A 838 -18.26 -33.93 -8.42
CA ILE A 838 -17.39 -34.98 -8.97
C ILE A 838 -18.27 -36.03 -9.66
N ILE A 839 -17.99 -36.31 -10.93
CA ILE A 839 -18.83 -37.08 -11.83
C ILE A 839 -17.99 -38.17 -12.48
N SER A 840 -18.52 -39.38 -12.51
CA SER A 840 -18.02 -40.47 -13.33
C SER A 840 -19.15 -40.95 -14.25
N MET A 841 -18.84 -41.19 -15.53
CA MET A 841 -19.81 -41.67 -16.50
C MET A 841 -19.18 -42.47 -17.62
N GLU A 842 -19.94 -43.37 -18.23
CA GLU A 842 -19.56 -44.06 -19.48
C GLU A 842 -20.80 -44.58 -20.23
N LYS A 843 -20.60 -44.96 -21.50
CA LYS A 843 -21.64 -45.60 -22.31
C LYS A 843 -21.86 -47.05 -21.89
N GLY A 844 -23.07 -47.55 -22.12
CA GLY A 844 -23.45 -48.92 -21.75
C GLY A 844 -23.81 -49.04 -20.26
N GLY A 845 -23.95 -50.27 -19.76
CA GLY A 845 -24.51 -50.59 -18.43
C GLY A 845 -23.50 -50.90 -17.33
N ASN A 846 -22.22 -50.56 -17.49
CA ASN A 846 -21.17 -50.93 -16.52
C ASN A 846 -21.13 -50.00 -15.29
N VAL A 847 -22.10 -50.16 -14.40
CA VAL A 847 -22.23 -49.35 -13.18
C VAL A 847 -21.05 -49.54 -12.24
N LYS A 848 -20.52 -50.77 -12.13
CA LYS A 848 -19.36 -51.07 -11.29
C LYS A 848 -18.12 -50.29 -11.69
N GLY A 849 -17.77 -50.28 -12.98
CA GLY A 849 -16.60 -49.53 -13.47
C GLY A 849 -16.76 -48.02 -13.26
N VAL A 850 -17.96 -47.48 -13.50
CA VAL A 850 -18.26 -46.07 -13.22
C VAL A 850 -18.10 -45.74 -11.74
N PHE A 851 -18.62 -46.57 -10.85
CA PHE A 851 -18.54 -46.36 -9.40
C PHE A 851 -17.11 -46.52 -8.86
N GLU A 852 -16.36 -47.50 -9.35
CA GLU A 852 -14.96 -47.69 -9.01
C GLU A 852 -14.12 -46.46 -9.37
N ARG A 853 -14.28 -45.95 -10.60
CA ARG A 853 -13.61 -44.72 -11.06
C ARG A 853 -14.06 -43.48 -10.26
N LEU A 854 -15.32 -43.41 -9.86
CA LEU A 854 -15.79 -42.33 -8.98
C LEU A 854 -15.13 -42.41 -7.60
N ALA A 855 -15.08 -43.59 -7.00
CA ALA A 855 -14.50 -43.80 -5.67
C ALA A 855 -13.00 -43.50 -5.65
N SER A 856 -12.26 -43.91 -6.69
CA SER A 856 -10.85 -43.56 -6.86
C SER A 856 -10.68 -42.05 -7.09
N GLY A 857 -11.53 -41.45 -7.94
CA GLY A 857 -11.53 -40.02 -8.22
C GLY A 857 -11.81 -39.14 -7.01
N VAL A 858 -12.84 -39.47 -6.22
CA VAL A 858 -13.17 -38.74 -4.98
C VAL A 858 -12.01 -38.79 -3.98
N ARG A 859 -11.37 -39.97 -3.83
CA ARG A 859 -10.19 -40.11 -2.98
C ARG A 859 -9.02 -39.26 -3.48
N ALA A 860 -8.68 -39.37 -4.76
CA ALA A 860 -7.56 -38.64 -5.35
C ALA A 860 -7.75 -37.11 -5.29
N VAL A 861 -8.98 -36.63 -5.51
CA VAL A 861 -9.32 -35.21 -5.37
C VAL A 861 -9.23 -34.78 -3.90
N GLY A 862 -9.76 -35.57 -2.96
CA GLY A 862 -9.68 -35.29 -1.53
C GLY A 862 -8.24 -35.23 -1.00
N ASP A 863 -7.42 -36.23 -1.35
CA ASP A 863 -5.99 -36.28 -0.98
C ASP A 863 -5.24 -35.05 -1.54
N SER A 864 -5.60 -34.62 -2.75
CA SER A 864 -5.00 -33.45 -3.39
C SER A 864 -5.41 -32.14 -2.72
N VAL A 865 -6.68 -31.99 -2.32
CA VAL A 865 -7.18 -30.84 -1.54
C VAL A 865 -6.47 -30.76 -0.20
N TYR A 866 -6.39 -31.88 0.54
CA TYR A 866 -5.69 -31.93 1.82
C TYR A 866 -4.21 -31.54 1.67
N ALA A 867 -3.54 -32.00 0.62
CA ALA A 867 -2.15 -31.62 0.36
C ALA A 867 -1.96 -30.13 0.01
N GLU A 868 -2.98 -29.44 -0.52
CA GLU A 868 -2.90 -28.02 -0.86
C GLU A 868 -3.23 -27.09 0.33
N CYS A 869 -4.22 -27.43 1.15
CA CYS A 869 -4.73 -26.52 2.19
C CYS A 869 -4.82 -27.11 3.61
N GLY A 870 -4.52 -28.41 3.79
CA GLY A 870 -4.61 -29.09 5.08
C GLY A 870 -6.04 -29.34 5.57
N GLN A 871 -7.06 -29.09 4.74
CA GLN A 871 -8.47 -29.32 5.06
C GLN A 871 -9.00 -30.58 4.37
N GLU A 872 -9.94 -31.25 5.02
CA GLU A 872 -10.69 -32.37 4.44
C GLU A 872 -12.02 -31.88 3.83
N PHE A 873 -12.76 -32.80 3.19
CA PHE A 873 -14.14 -32.51 2.84
C PHE A 873 -15.00 -32.44 4.11
N ALA A 874 -15.88 -31.45 4.18
CA ALA A 874 -16.80 -31.23 5.29
C ALA A 874 -17.73 -32.45 5.45
N LEU A 875 -17.54 -33.17 6.57
CA LEU A 875 -18.24 -34.40 6.91
C LEU A 875 -18.70 -34.34 8.36
N ASP A 876 -19.99 -34.57 8.58
CA ASP A 876 -20.62 -34.63 9.90
C ASP A 876 -21.26 -35.99 10.16
N ALA A 877 -21.26 -36.44 11.42
CA ALA A 877 -21.81 -37.73 11.80
C ALA A 877 -23.34 -37.84 11.62
N LYS A 878 -24.06 -36.72 11.73
CA LYS A 878 -25.52 -36.64 11.57
C LYS A 878 -25.89 -36.36 10.12
N TYR A 879 -25.27 -35.37 9.49
CA TYR A 879 -25.65 -34.91 8.14
C TYR A 879 -24.85 -35.54 7.00
N GLY A 880 -23.80 -36.32 7.27
CA GLY A 880 -22.89 -36.81 6.24
C GLY A 880 -22.09 -35.68 5.60
N TYR A 881 -21.81 -35.80 4.30
CA TYR A 881 -21.14 -34.72 3.57
C TYR A 881 -22.04 -33.47 3.51
N ILE A 882 -21.42 -32.32 3.74
CA ILE A 882 -22.11 -31.04 3.85
C ILE A 882 -22.25 -30.39 2.48
N HIS A 883 -23.47 -29.90 2.20
CA HIS A 883 -23.88 -29.34 0.91
C HIS A 883 -24.58 -28.00 1.09
N SER A 884 -24.55 -27.15 0.06
CA SER A 884 -25.31 -25.90 0.04
C SER A 884 -26.82 -26.17 0.12
N CYS A 885 -27.30 -27.21 -0.56
CA CYS A 885 -28.70 -27.61 -0.55
C CYS A 885 -28.94 -28.75 0.46
N PRO A 886 -29.87 -28.62 1.42
CA PRO A 886 -30.13 -29.67 2.42
C PRO A 886 -30.65 -30.98 1.80
N THR A 887 -31.20 -30.91 0.59
CA THR A 887 -31.65 -32.10 -0.15
C THR A 887 -30.51 -32.97 -0.64
N ASN A 888 -29.29 -32.44 -0.74
CA ASN A 888 -28.10 -33.15 -1.19
C ASN A 888 -27.29 -33.78 -0.03
N LEU A 889 -27.63 -33.51 1.24
CA LEU A 889 -26.95 -34.06 2.43
C LEU A 889 -26.82 -35.59 2.43
N GLY A 890 -25.89 -36.09 3.23
CA GLY A 890 -25.55 -37.50 3.34
C GLY A 890 -24.43 -37.86 2.39
N THR A 891 -24.75 -38.67 1.37
CA THR A 891 -23.76 -39.09 0.38
C THR A 891 -23.39 -38.00 -0.63
N GLY A 892 -24.27 -37.01 -0.84
CA GLY A 892 -24.20 -36.14 -2.01
C GLY A 892 -24.50 -36.86 -3.33
N MET A 893 -24.86 -38.15 -3.29
CA MET A 893 -24.82 -39.03 -4.45
C MET A 893 -26.10 -39.01 -5.29
N ARG A 894 -25.91 -38.99 -6.60
CA ARG A 894 -26.92 -39.41 -7.57
C ARG A 894 -26.29 -40.36 -8.58
N ALA A 895 -26.62 -41.64 -8.45
CA ALA A 895 -26.35 -42.70 -9.40
C ALA A 895 -27.53 -42.83 -10.36
N SER A 896 -27.28 -42.78 -11.67
CA SER A 896 -28.34 -42.79 -12.67
C SER A 896 -27.97 -43.54 -13.95
N VAL A 897 -28.99 -44.06 -14.62
CA VAL A 897 -28.88 -44.86 -15.83
C VAL A 897 -29.92 -44.42 -16.85
N HIS A 898 -29.47 -44.14 -18.07
CA HIS A 898 -30.35 -43.95 -19.21
C HIS A 898 -30.67 -45.31 -19.85
N VAL A 899 -31.92 -45.75 -19.72
CA VAL A 899 -32.38 -47.07 -20.19
C VAL A 899 -33.68 -46.95 -20.99
N ASP A 900 -33.79 -47.72 -22.07
CA ASP A 900 -35.04 -47.82 -22.83
C ASP A 900 -36.01 -48.80 -22.17
N LEU A 901 -37.20 -48.29 -21.85
CA LEU A 901 -38.30 -49.05 -21.25
C LEU A 901 -39.60 -48.80 -22.04
N PRO A 902 -39.71 -49.28 -23.28
CA PRO A 902 -40.85 -49.02 -24.17
C PRO A 902 -42.19 -49.58 -23.66
N GLY A 903 -42.18 -50.65 -22.85
CA GLY A 903 -43.38 -51.16 -22.20
C GLY A 903 -43.94 -50.18 -21.16
N TRP A 904 -43.06 -49.65 -20.30
CA TRP A 904 -43.39 -48.59 -19.34
C TRP A 904 -43.75 -47.26 -20.03
N GLY A 905 -43.12 -46.95 -21.17
CA GLY A 905 -43.50 -45.81 -22.01
C GLY A 905 -44.97 -45.86 -22.46
N LYS A 906 -45.52 -47.06 -22.68
CA LYS A 906 -46.94 -47.26 -23.00
C LYS A 906 -47.87 -47.28 -21.78
N GLU A 907 -47.41 -47.78 -20.63
CA GLU A 907 -48.19 -47.72 -19.37
C GLU A 907 -48.30 -46.29 -18.81
N GLY A 908 -47.33 -45.44 -19.09
CA GLY A 908 -47.34 -44.01 -18.75
C GLY A 908 -46.50 -43.67 -17.51
N MET A 909 -46.09 -42.40 -17.45
CA MET A 909 -45.14 -41.88 -16.44
C MET A 909 -45.63 -42.02 -14.99
N GLU A 910 -46.93 -41.88 -14.74
CA GLU A 910 -47.50 -41.97 -13.39
C GLU A 910 -47.36 -43.39 -12.81
N ALA A 911 -47.63 -44.41 -13.63
CA ALA A 911 -47.47 -45.80 -13.25
C ALA A 911 -46.00 -46.16 -12.99
N LEU A 912 -45.10 -45.71 -13.87
CA LEU A 912 -43.65 -45.89 -13.68
C LEU A 912 -43.16 -45.17 -12.42
N GLN A 913 -43.59 -43.93 -12.17
CA GLN A 913 -43.20 -43.18 -10.98
C GLN A 913 -43.64 -43.89 -9.69
N LYS A 914 -44.86 -44.43 -9.64
CA LYS A 914 -45.35 -45.21 -8.51
C LYS A 914 -44.52 -46.49 -8.30
N ARG A 915 -44.17 -47.21 -9.39
CA ARG A 915 -43.36 -48.42 -9.28
C ARG A 915 -41.93 -48.12 -8.84
N CYS A 916 -41.33 -47.07 -9.40
CA CYS A 916 -40.02 -46.59 -9.00
C CYS A 916 -39.99 -46.20 -7.50
N GLU A 917 -41.03 -45.56 -6.99
CA GLU A 917 -41.17 -45.23 -5.57
C GLU A 917 -41.10 -46.49 -4.69
N GLU A 918 -41.80 -47.57 -5.06
CA GLU A 918 -41.74 -48.86 -4.35
C GLU A 918 -40.33 -49.48 -4.38
N LEU A 919 -39.61 -49.27 -5.49
CA LEU A 919 -38.23 -49.72 -5.69
C LEU A 919 -37.20 -48.74 -5.13
N LYS A 920 -37.62 -47.63 -4.51
CA LYS A 920 -36.78 -46.55 -3.96
C LYS A 920 -35.86 -45.86 -4.98
N VAL A 921 -36.24 -45.93 -6.26
CA VAL A 921 -35.63 -45.18 -7.36
C VAL A 921 -36.62 -44.13 -7.88
N GLN A 922 -36.19 -43.27 -8.80
CA GLN A 922 -37.04 -42.27 -9.41
C GLN A 922 -36.77 -42.17 -10.92
N PRO A 923 -37.83 -42.06 -11.76
CA PRO A 923 -37.69 -41.84 -13.19
C PRO A 923 -37.71 -40.34 -13.52
N ARG A 924 -36.86 -39.91 -14.48
CA ARG A 924 -36.87 -38.55 -15.05
C ARG A 924 -36.70 -38.58 -16.57
N GLY A 925 -36.99 -37.45 -17.22
CA GLY A 925 -36.72 -37.26 -18.65
C GLY A 925 -35.22 -37.14 -18.96
N THR A 926 -34.84 -37.34 -20.22
CA THR A 926 -33.43 -37.39 -20.68
C THR A 926 -32.68 -36.05 -20.63
N ARG A 927 -33.34 -34.96 -20.24
CA ARG A 927 -32.77 -33.59 -20.21
C ARG A 927 -32.79 -32.92 -18.81
N GLY A 928 -32.74 -33.70 -17.73
CA GLY A 928 -32.61 -33.17 -16.37
C GLY A 928 -33.94 -32.82 -15.68
N GLU A 929 -33.87 -32.07 -14.56
CA GLU A 929 -35.02 -31.84 -13.65
C GLU A 929 -36.21 -31.10 -14.27
N SER A 930 -35.98 -30.38 -15.38
CA SER A 930 -36.99 -29.59 -16.09
C SER A 930 -37.19 -30.01 -17.55
N GLY A 931 -36.50 -31.08 -17.99
CA GLY A 931 -36.43 -31.49 -19.39
C GLY A 931 -37.52 -32.48 -19.79
N GLY A 932 -38.28 -32.16 -20.83
CA GLY A 932 -39.33 -33.03 -21.37
C GLY A 932 -38.82 -34.39 -21.87
N GLN A 933 -39.67 -35.41 -21.74
CA GLN A 933 -39.39 -36.77 -22.21
C GLN A 933 -39.46 -36.83 -23.74
N THR A 934 -38.46 -37.47 -24.36
CA THR A 934 -38.50 -37.82 -25.79
C THR A 934 -38.29 -39.32 -25.95
N GLY A 935 -39.30 -40.01 -26.49
CA GLY A 935 -39.24 -41.45 -26.76
C GLY A 935 -39.43 -42.33 -25.52
N ASN A 936 -38.77 -43.50 -25.54
CA ASN A 936 -38.91 -44.56 -24.53
C ASN A 936 -37.71 -44.64 -23.57
N THR A 937 -36.84 -43.62 -23.57
CA THR A 937 -35.64 -43.58 -22.73
C THR A 937 -35.94 -42.83 -21.42
N PHE A 938 -35.54 -43.43 -20.30
CA PHE A 938 -35.76 -42.88 -18.96
C PHE A 938 -34.43 -42.76 -18.20
N ASP A 939 -34.27 -41.68 -17.44
CA ASP A 939 -33.19 -41.51 -16.46
C ASP A 939 -33.66 -42.08 -15.11
N ILE A 940 -33.25 -43.31 -14.81
CA ILE A 940 -33.57 -43.98 -13.55
C ILE A 940 -32.45 -43.71 -12.55
N SER A 941 -32.78 -43.11 -11.40
CA SER A 941 -31.78 -42.76 -10.37
C SER A 941 -32.23 -43.09 -8.95
N ASN A 942 -31.29 -43.20 -8.01
CA ASN A 942 -31.64 -43.31 -6.59
C ASN A 942 -32.43 -42.09 -6.12
N LYS A 943 -33.41 -42.31 -5.25
CA LYS A 943 -34.20 -41.24 -4.62
C LYS A 943 -33.52 -40.71 -3.35
N HIS A 944 -33.07 -41.61 -2.48
CA HIS A 944 -32.51 -41.27 -1.18
C HIS A 944 -31.06 -40.82 -1.26
N ARG A 945 -30.60 -40.07 -0.25
CA ARG A 945 -29.20 -39.59 -0.13
C ARG A 945 -28.67 -39.64 1.29
N LEU A 946 -29.43 -39.12 2.25
CA LEU A 946 -29.13 -39.15 3.67
C LEU A 946 -29.71 -40.41 4.32
N GLY A 947 -29.02 -40.97 5.33
CA GLY A 947 -29.38 -42.23 5.98
C GLY A 947 -29.03 -43.52 5.21
N TYR A 948 -28.40 -43.42 4.03
CA TYR A 948 -27.96 -44.56 3.21
C TYR A 948 -26.51 -44.35 2.78
N SER A 949 -25.72 -45.41 2.67
CA SER A 949 -24.37 -45.33 2.12
C SER A 949 -24.35 -45.32 0.59
N GLU A 950 -23.25 -44.87 -0.01
CA GLU A 950 -23.06 -44.83 -1.46
C GLU A 950 -23.22 -46.22 -2.10
N VAL A 951 -22.67 -47.26 -1.46
CA VAL A 951 -22.84 -48.65 -1.89
C VAL A 951 -24.31 -49.07 -1.94
N GLU A 952 -25.10 -48.71 -0.92
CA GLU A 952 -26.53 -49.06 -0.87
C GLU A 952 -27.32 -48.34 -1.96
N LEU A 953 -27.00 -47.07 -2.23
CA LEU A 953 -27.67 -46.28 -3.27
C LEU A 953 -27.35 -46.81 -4.68
N VAL A 954 -26.10 -47.17 -4.94
CA VAL A 954 -25.69 -47.77 -6.22
C VAL A 954 -26.33 -49.15 -6.39
N GLN A 955 -26.34 -49.99 -5.35
CA GLN A 955 -26.99 -51.31 -5.40
C GLN A 955 -28.50 -51.18 -5.64
N CYS A 956 -29.17 -50.27 -4.94
CA CYS A 956 -30.59 -50.00 -5.11
C CYS A 956 -30.93 -49.59 -6.55
N MET A 957 -30.09 -48.75 -7.17
CA MET A 957 -30.27 -48.37 -8.56
C MET A 957 -30.08 -49.57 -9.51
N ILE A 958 -29.04 -50.39 -9.31
CA ILE A 958 -28.79 -51.59 -10.12
C ILE A 958 -29.99 -52.55 -10.07
N ASP A 959 -30.45 -52.86 -8.85
CA ASP A 959 -31.57 -53.78 -8.62
C ASP A 959 -32.87 -53.23 -9.20
N GLY A 960 -33.09 -51.91 -9.05
CA GLY A 960 -34.24 -51.20 -9.61
C GLY A 960 -34.30 -51.27 -11.13
N VAL A 961 -33.20 -50.96 -11.82
CA VAL A 961 -33.15 -51.00 -13.30
C VAL A 961 -33.34 -52.43 -13.82
N ASN A 962 -32.68 -53.42 -13.20
CA ASN A 962 -32.84 -54.82 -13.58
C ASN A 962 -34.29 -55.31 -13.41
N THR A 963 -34.95 -54.90 -12.33
CA THR A 963 -36.36 -55.23 -12.06
C THR A 963 -37.29 -54.55 -13.06
N LEU A 964 -37.12 -53.25 -13.29
CA LEU A 964 -37.95 -52.48 -14.21
C LEU A 964 -37.86 -53.02 -15.64
N HIS A 965 -36.67 -53.43 -16.09
CA HIS A 965 -36.52 -54.02 -17.43
C HIS A 965 -37.19 -55.39 -17.55
N ALA A 966 -37.09 -56.25 -16.53
CA ALA A 966 -37.79 -57.54 -16.54
C ALA A 966 -39.32 -57.34 -16.62
N GLU A 967 -39.85 -56.36 -15.88
CA GLU A 967 -41.27 -55.97 -15.94
C GLU A 967 -41.63 -55.35 -17.31
N ASP A 968 -40.72 -54.56 -17.89
CA ASP A 968 -40.89 -53.92 -19.19
C ASP A 968 -41.10 -54.93 -20.32
N LEU A 969 -40.34 -56.03 -20.33
CA LEU A 969 -40.48 -57.10 -21.32
C LEU A 969 -41.89 -57.75 -21.29
N GLU A 970 -42.50 -57.87 -20.12
CA GLU A 970 -43.87 -58.37 -19.99
C GLU A 970 -44.90 -57.32 -20.44
N LEU A 971 -44.65 -56.05 -20.16
CA LEU A 971 -45.48 -54.94 -20.65
C LEU A 971 -45.42 -54.78 -22.18
N GLN A 972 -44.24 -54.97 -22.78
CA GLN A 972 -44.09 -54.97 -24.24
C GLN A 972 -44.98 -56.05 -24.89
N LYS A 973 -44.99 -57.27 -24.32
CA LYS A 973 -45.88 -58.37 -24.76
C LYS A 973 -47.35 -57.99 -24.60
N LYS A 974 -47.73 -57.41 -23.45
CA LYS A 974 -49.11 -56.94 -23.17
C LYS A 974 -49.60 -55.93 -24.19
N HIS A 975 -48.73 -55.01 -24.63
CA HIS A 975 -49.08 -53.90 -25.53
C HIS A 975 -48.82 -54.18 -27.03
N GLY A 976 -48.57 -55.43 -27.41
CA GLY A 976 -48.33 -55.83 -28.79
C GLY A 976 -47.10 -55.15 -29.42
N ALA A 977 -46.14 -54.70 -28.62
CA ALA A 977 -44.85 -54.20 -29.08
C ALA A 977 -43.91 -55.40 -29.27
N GLY A 978 -44.02 -56.10 -30.40
CA GLY A 978 -43.13 -57.20 -30.75
C GLY A 978 -42.01 -56.75 -31.69
N ALA A 979 -40.77 -56.89 -31.20
CA ALA A 979 -39.45 -56.72 -31.85
C ALA A 979 -39.04 -55.29 -32.23
#